data_AF-M0IHE4-F1
#
_entry.id   AF-M0IHE4-F1
#
_cell.length_a   1.000
_cell.length_b   1.000
_cell.length_c   1.000
_cell.angle_alpha   90.00
_cell.angle_beta   90.00
_cell.angle_gamma   90.00
#
_symmetry.space_group_name_H-M   'P 1'
#
loop_
_entity.id
_entity.type
_entity.pdbx_description
1 polymer ?
#
loop_
_entity_poly.entity_id
_entity_poly.type
_entity_poly.pdbx_seq_one_letter_code
_entity_poly.pdbx_strand_id
1 'polypeptide(L)'
;MSKAREAKAAKIRQLMETEGDAVGTSTRGFNEGRYQSVQTLDDYEGLKSEARAIKEDAIERLPELIDQLRETVESNGGTLYIADDAADANRYIREVCEDKEAERVVKSKSMTSEEIEVNEDLEAADIDVVETDLGEWVLQVADESPSHIVAPAIHKSREAIADLFNEAFDPDEPLETAEELTMFAREQLGELIEGADVGMTGANFITADTGTMALVTSEGNARKTAVVPDTHVAVAGVEKVIPTVEDLRPFVELIGKSGTGQDITSYISLLTPPVESPTVDFDAPDTPLSATETDRDFHLVLIDNGRFDMREDDQLRETLYCIRCSACSNVCANFQHVGGHAFGGETYSGGIGTGWEAGVEGLDSAAEFNDLCTGCSRCTTACPVEIDIPWINTVVRDRVNRGEVSELDWLVEGLTPDEEPGGVSLQKRFFGNFETAAKVGSFFAPVSNWAAGLGVSRDVMERFLGIDARRELPEFQRETLKDWFESRTSRVDDPVRTAVVYPDVYTNHVQVERGKAAVRTLEALGVDVIVPDVRSSGRAPLSQGMIATAEDHAHDVYAGLAEHIDDGRDIVVIEPSDLAMFRTEYEKFLPEKSFERISEASYEVMEYVFGLLEHGADADALSAGTGGEVAYHSHCQQRTLGLEGHTEAVLSDLGYDVATSDVECCGMAGSFGYKSEYYELSVDVGSELQGQFQTDENRDRTVVASGTSCLEQLDSLLSRPTQHPIQLVAPRR
;
A
#
# COMPACT_ATOMS: atom_id res chain seq x y z
N MET A 1 -4.23 27.35 -9.20
CA MET A 1 -4.57 26.25 -8.27
C MET A 1 -4.74 26.86 -6.86
N SER A 2 -5.11 26.10 -5.81
CA SER A 2 -5.10 26.65 -4.43
C SER A 2 -3.66 26.63 -3.88
N LYS A 3 -3.30 27.52 -2.95
CA LYS A 3 -1.93 27.59 -2.42
C LYS A 3 -1.47 26.28 -1.76
N ALA A 4 -2.37 25.59 -1.06
CA ALA A 4 -2.06 24.32 -0.40
C ALA A 4 -1.75 23.21 -1.42
N ARG A 5 -2.55 23.14 -2.49
CA ARG A 5 -2.34 22.19 -3.60
C ARG A 5 -1.02 22.44 -4.34
N GLU A 6 -0.71 23.71 -4.61
CA GLU A 6 0.55 24.11 -5.25
C GLU A 6 1.77 23.74 -4.39
N ALA A 7 1.68 23.95 -3.07
CA ALA A 7 2.73 23.55 -2.14
C ALA A 7 2.92 22.03 -2.08
N LYS A 8 1.82 21.26 -2.05
CA LYS A 8 1.86 19.79 -2.05
C LYS A 8 2.50 19.25 -3.34
N ALA A 9 2.06 19.75 -4.49
CA ALA A 9 2.66 19.39 -5.78
C ALA A 9 4.16 19.71 -5.83
N ALA A 10 4.57 20.87 -5.30
CA ALA A 10 5.97 21.27 -5.25
C ALA A 10 6.81 20.37 -4.33
N LYS A 11 6.30 20.01 -3.15
CA LYS A 11 6.96 19.06 -2.23
C LYS A 11 7.15 17.70 -2.89
N ILE A 12 6.10 17.15 -3.51
CA ILE A 12 6.16 15.87 -4.22
C ILE A 12 7.19 15.92 -5.35
N ARG A 13 7.18 16.98 -6.18
CA ARG A 13 8.16 17.16 -7.27
C ARG A 13 9.59 17.18 -6.74
N GLN A 14 9.84 17.94 -5.69
CA GLN A 14 11.16 18.04 -5.08
C GLN A 14 11.64 16.66 -4.60
N LEU A 15 10.80 15.91 -3.89
CA LEU A 15 11.17 14.58 -3.36
C LEU A 15 11.40 13.55 -4.47
N MET A 16 10.60 13.56 -5.54
CA MET A 16 10.87 12.71 -6.70
C MET A 16 12.23 13.04 -7.34
N GLU A 17 12.56 14.32 -7.46
CA GLU A 17 13.84 14.78 -8.04
C GLU A 17 15.05 14.48 -7.15
N THR A 18 14.90 14.49 -5.82
CA THR A 18 16.02 14.33 -4.89
C THR A 18 16.18 12.92 -4.33
N GLU A 19 15.09 12.18 -4.14
CA GLU A 19 15.07 10.89 -3.43
C GLU A 19 14.54 9.73 -4.31
N GLY A 20 13.70 10.04 -5.30
CA GLY A 20 12.91 9.05 -6.05
C GLY A 20 13.74 7.92 -6.69
N ASP A 21 14.89 8.25 -7.28
CA ASP A 21 15.77 7.26 -7.91
C ASP A 21 16.34 6.24 -6.90
N ALA A 22 16.77 6.71 -5.72
CA ALA A 22 17.34 5.88 -4.66
C ALA A 22 16.26 4.97 -4.04
N VAL A 23 15.09 5.57 -3.75
CA VAL A 23 13.92 4.85 -3.23
C VAL A 23 13.47 3.79 -4.23
N GLY A 24 13.26 4.15 -5.49
CA GLY A 24 12.76 3.25 -6.52
C GLY A 24 13.72 2.09 -6.81
N THR A 25 15.02 2.37 -6.89
CA THR A 25 16.04 1.32 -7.09
C THR A 25 16.03 0.30 -5.96
N SER A 26 16.01 0.77 -4.70
CA SER A 26 16.07 -0.10 -3.53
C SER A 26 14.78 -0.92 -3.36
N THR A 27 13.62 -0.27 -3.43
CA THR A 27 12.30 -0.93 -3.27
C THR A 27 12.02 -1.96 -4.37
N ARG A 28 12.38 -1.68 -5.64
CA ARG A 28 12.29 -2.67 -6.73
C ARG A 28 13.26 -3.83 -6.52
N GLY A 29 14.48 -3.56 -6.06
CA GLY A 29 15.45 -4.60 -5.69
C GLY A 29 14.93 -5.53 -4.59
N PHE A 30 14.31 -4.97 -3.55
CA PHE A 30 13.68 -5.76 -2.48
C PHE A 30 12.52 -6.60 -2.99
N ASN A 31 11.69 -6.08 -3.90
CA ASN A 31 10.62 -6.87 -4.51
C ASN A 31 11.13 -8.03 -5.35
N GLU A 32 12.16 -7.81 -6.17
CA GLU A 32 12.77 -8.87 -6.97
C GLU A 32 13.31 -9.99 -6.06
N GLY A 33 14.03 -9.62 -5.00
CA GLY A 33 14.48 -10.56 -3.98
C GLY A 33 13.33 -11.29 -3.31
N ARG A 34 12.22 -10.59 -2.99
CA ARG A 34 11.00 -11.21 -2.44
C ARG A 34 10.42 -12.24 -3.40
N TYR A 35 10.21 -11.88 -4.66
CA TYR A 35 9.63 -12.80 -5.66
C TYR A 35 10.44 -14.09 -5.78
N GLN A 36 11.77 -13.98 -5.79
CA GLN A 36 12.66 -15.13 -5.83
C GLN A 36 12.59 -15.95 -4.53
N SER A 37 12.62 -15.28 -3.37
CA SER A 37 12.68 -15.93 -2.06
C SER A 37 11.39 -16.64 -1.69
N VAL A 38 10.22 -16.04 -1.95
CA VAL A 38 8.93 -16.67 -1.60
C VAL A 38 8.62 -17.88 -2.46
N GLN A 39 9.13 -17.95 -3.70
CA GLN A 39 9.00 -19.14 -4.56
C GLN A 39 9.73 -20.38 -4.01
N THR A 40 10.64 -20.19 -3.04
CA THR A 40 11.34 -21.32 -2.38
C THR A 40 10.52 -21.94 -1.24
N LEU A 41 9.44 -21.29 -0.80
CA LEU A 41 8.58 -21.80 0.25
C LEU A 41 7.55 -22.77 -0.34
N ASP A 42 7.48 -23.97 0.22
CA ASP A 42 6.52 -25.00 -0.20
C ASP A 42 5.06 -24.58 0.02
N ASP A 43 4.79 -23.82 1.08
CA ASP A 43 3.45 -23.37 1.48
C ASP A 43 3.45 -21.92 1.98
N TYR A 44 3.69 -20.98 1.06
CA TYR A 44 3.74 -19.55 1.39
C TYR A 44 2.40 -19.02 1.90
N GLU A 45 1.29 -19.39 1.26
CA GLU A 45 -0.05 -18.93 1.67
C GLU A 45 -0.46 -19.54 3.01
N GLY A 46 -0.17 -20.83 3.26
CA GLY A 46 -0.41 -21.43 4.58
C GLY A 46 0.38 -20.77 5.70
N LEU A 47 1.64 -20.38 5.46
CA LEU A 47 2.44 -19.62 6.42
C LEU A 47 1.85 -18.23 6.70
N LYS A 48 1.33 -17.54 5.68
CA LYS A 48 0.66 -16.24 5.87
C LYS A 48 -0.58 -16.37 6.75
N SER A 49 -1.41 -17.36 6.49
CA SER A 49 -2.61 -17.62 7.30
C SER A 49 -2.26 -18.06 8.73
N GLU A 50 -1.19 -18.84 8.93
CA GLU A 50 -0.66 -19.19 10.26
C GLU A 50 -0.21 -17.91 11.02
N ALA A 51 0.58 -17.06 10.37
CA ALA A 51 1.05 -15.79 10.94
C ALA A 51 -0.12 -14.85 11.29
N ARG A 52 -1.12 -14.74 10.40
CA ARG A 52 -2.34 -13.95 10.64
C ARG A 52 -3.11 -14.49 11.84
N ALA A 53 -3.37 -15.79 11.91
CA ALA A 53 -4.13 -16.40 13.01
C ALA A 53 -3.47 -16.16 14.37
N ILE A 54 -2.13 -16.25 14.44
CA ILE A 54 -1.37 -15.94 15.67
C ILE A 54 -1.56 -14.47 16.05
N LYS A 55 -1.49 -13.54 15.09
CA LYS A 55 -1.69 -12.11 15.37
C LYS A 55 -3.12 -11.81 15.81
N GLU A 56 -4.13 -12.39 15.17
CA GLU A 56 -5.54 -12.23 15.57
C GLU A 56 -5.76 -12.69 17.01
N ASP A 57 -5.32 -13.90 17.33
CA ASP A 57 -5.43 -14.49 18.68
C ASP A 57 -4.65 -13.68 19.74
N ALA A 58 -3.43 -13.23 19.41
CA ALA A 58 -2.62 -12.42 20.30
C ALA A 58 -3.27 -11.06 20.61
N ILE A 59 -3.83 -10.40 19.60
CA ILE A 59 -4.53 -9.12 19.78
C ILE A 59 -5.85 -9.32 20.52
N GLU A 60 -6.60 -10.38 20.26
CA GLU A 60 -7.83 -10.68 20.99
C GLU A 60 -7.56 -10.88 22.49
N ARG A 61 -6.52 -11.66 22.83
CA ARG A 61 -6.13 -12.00 24.22
C ARG A 61 -5.12 -11.03 24.84
N LEU A 62 -4.89 -9.88 24.22
CA LEU A 62 -3.78 -8.99 24.57
C LEU A 62 -3.68 -8.62 26.07
N PRO A 63 -4.77 -8.23 26.78
CA PRO A 63 -4.69 -7.95 28.22
C PRO A 63 -4.17 -9.14 29.04
N GLU A 64 -4.64 -10.34 28.72
CA GLU A 64 -4.28 -11.58 29.43
C GLU A 64 -2.82 -11.96 29.17
N LEU A 65 -2.36 -11.78 27.93
CA LEU A 65 -0.96 -12.01 27.56
C LEU A 65 0.00 -11.01 28.22
N ILE A 66 -0.42 -9.76 28.39
CA ILE A 66 0.38 -8.74 29.11
C ILE A 66 0.49 -9.09 30.60
N ASP A 67 -0.60 -9.52 31.24
CA ASP A 67 -0.58 -9.97 32.64
C ASP A 67 0.35 -11.17 32.82
N GLN A 68 0.26 -12.17 31.93
CA GLN A 68 1.16 -13.31 31.92
C GLN A 68 2.61 -12.90 31.70
N LEU A 69 2.87 -12.02 30.72
CA LEU A 69 4.21 -11.53 30.41
C LEU A 69 4.83 -10.78 31.60
N ARG A 70 4.04 -9.99 32.34
CA ARG A 70 4.49 -9.31 33.56
C ARG A 70 4.96 -10.31 34.60
N GLU A 71 4.15 -11.32 34.92
CA GLU A 71 4.53 -12.37 35.88
C GLU A 71 5.82 -13.08 35.44
N THR A 72 5.95 -13.38 34.14
CA THR A 72 7.12 -14.04 33.57
C THR A 72 8.38 -13.18 33.67
N VAL A 73 8.33 -11.92 33.22
CA VAL A 73 9.48 -11.00 33.24
C VAL A 73 9.94 -10.73 34.67
N GLU A 74 9.01 -10.49 35.60
CA GLU A 74 9.33 -10.29 37.02
C GLU A 74 9.94 -11.56 37.65
N SER A 75 9.47 -12.76 37.25
CA SER A 75 10.05 -14.02 37.73
C SER A 75 11.47 -14.29 37.21
N ASN A 76 11.80 -13.77 36.03
CA ASN A 76 13.15 -13.80 35.46
C ASN A 76 14.09 -12.79 36.14
N GLY A 77 13.56 -11.85 36.92
CA GLY A 77 14.33 -10.79 37.59
C GLY A 77 14.37 -9.46 36.82
N GLY A 78 13.53 -9.29 35.81
CA GLY A 78 13.35 -8.02 35.10
C GLY A 78 12.19 -7.19 35.65
N THR A 79 12.03 -5.98 35.12
CA THR A 79 10.90 -5.09 35.41
C THR A 79 10.04 -4.90 34.17
N LEU A 80 8.71 -4.99 34.29
CA LEU A 80 7.78 -4.63 33.21
C LEU A 80 6.99 -3.36 33.58
N TYR A 81 7.19 -2.31 32.79
CA TYR A 81 6.42 -1.07 32.83
C TYR A 81 5.45 -1.03 31.65
N ILE A 82 4.20 -0.59 31.89
CA ILE A 82 3.23 -0.32 30.80
C ILE A 82 2.98 1.17 30.83
N ALA A 83 3.33 1.83 29.73
CA ALA A 83 3.11 3.25 29.51
C ALA A 83 1.80 3.48 28.76
N ASP A 84 1.02 4.46 29.24
CA ASP A 84 -0.25 4.84 28.61
C ASP A 84 0.00 5.56 27.27
N ASP A 85 1.01 6.43 27.21
CA ASP A 85 1.36 7.26 26.06
C ASP A 85 2.88 7.52 25.97
N ALA A 86 3.29 8.28 24.94
CA ALA A 86 4.69 8.66 24.73
C ALA A 86 5.31 9.40 25.93
N ALA A 87 4.57 10.34 26.54
CA ALA A 87 5.06 11.12 27.66
C ALA A 87 5.31 10.26 28.91
N ASP A 88 4.45 9.28 29.16
CA ASP A 88 4.62 8.35 30.28
C ASP A 88 5.77 7.37 30.06
N ALA A 89 5.95 6.89 28.82
CA ALA A 89 7.08 6.03 28.45
C ALA A 89 8.41 6.76 28.64
N ASN A 90 8.52 7.98 28.11
CA ASN A 90 9.71 8.82 28.21
C ASN A 90 10.03 9.17 29.66
N ARG A 91 9.02 9.51 30.47
CA ARG A 91 9.21 9.74 31.91
C ARG A 91 9.86 8.54 32.59
N TYR A 92 9.33 7.34 32.36
CA TYR A 92 9.88 6.13 32.97
C TYR A 92 11.30 5.81 32.48
N ILE A 93 11.55 5.91 31.18
CA ILE A 93 12.88 5.66 30.58
C ILE A 93 13.90 6.64 31.15
N ARG A 94 13.54 7.92 31.28
CA ARG A 94 14.38 8.95 31.89
C ARG A 94 14.67 8.66 33.35
N GLU A 95 13.66 8.26 34.14
CA GLU A 95 13.84 7.84 35.54
C GLU A 95 14.86 6.68 35.65
N VAL A 96 14.80 5.69 34.75
CA VAL A 96 15.78 4.60 34.70
C VAL A 96 17.19 5.13 34.38
N CYS A 97 17.33 6.03 33.41
CA CYS A 97 18.63 6.60 33.05
C CYS A 97 19.22 7.46 34.18
N GLU A 98 18.39 8.26 34.85
CA GLU A 98 18.76 9.09 36.01
C GLU A 98 19.21 8.22 37.20
N ASP A 99 18.50 7.12 37.48
CA ASP A 99 18.86 6.16 38.54
C ASP A 99 20.20 5.46 38.28
N LYS A 100 20.61 5.36 37.01
CA LYS A 100 21.92 4.83 36.59
C LYS A 100 23.00 5.89 36.45
N GLU A 101 22.69 7.16 36.69
CA GLU A 101 23.59 8.28 36.45
C GLU A 101 24.16 8.26 35.01
N ALA A 102 23.34 7.84 34.04
CA ALA A 102 23.77 7.61 32.66
C ALA A 102 24.16 8.93 31.96
N GLU A 103 25.36 8.98 31.37
CA GLU A 103 25.80 10.06 30.49
C GLU A 103 25.53 9.70 29.02
N ARG A 104 25.56 8.39 28.68
CA ARG A 104 25.31 7.90 27.32
C ARG A 104 24.34 6.72 27.27
N VAL A 105 23.39 6.80 26.36
CA VAL A 105 22.50 5.72 25.93
C VAL A 105 22.84 5.31 24.51
N VAL A 106 23.09 4.02 24.28
CA VAL A 106 23.18 3.48 22.92
C VAL A 106 21.92 2.72 22.59
N LYS A 107 21.40 2.93 21.38
CA LYS A 107 20.08 2.44 20.98
C LYS A 107 20.15 1.68 19.67
N SER A 108 19.45 0.56 19.57
CA SER A 108 19.21 -0.10 18.29
C SER A 108 17.94 0.47 17.65
N LYS A 109 17.90 0.48 16.32
CA LYS A 109 16.72 0.88 15.55
C LYS A 109 15.42 0.30 16.09
N SER A 110 14.45 1.16 16.36
CA SER A 110 13.09 0.76 16.75
C SER A 110 12.09 1.82 16.35
N MET A 111 11.01 1.44 15.68
CA MET A 111 9.96 2.40 15.32
C MET A 111 9.25 2.93 16.56
N THR A 112 9.14 2.14 17.63
CA THR A 112 8.40 2.53 18.83
C THR A 112 9.16 3.58 19.64
N SER A 113 10.48 3.60 19.56
CA SER A 113 11.27 4.66 20.17
C SER A 113 11.28 5.96 19.36
N GLU A 114 11.14 5.87 18.03
CA GLU A 114 10.87 7.05 17.19
C GLU A 114 9.47 7.62 17.49
N GLU A 115 8.47 6.74 17.61
CA GLU A 115 7.07 7.11 17.94
C GLU A 115 6.94 7.91 19.24
N ILE A 116 7.86 7.71 20.19
CA ILE A 116 7.84 8.45 21.46
C ILE A 116 8.89 9.57 21.49
N GLU A 117 9.62 9.83 20.40
CA GLU A 117 10.67 10.86 20.35
C GLU A 117 11.69 10.71 21.51
N VAL A 118 12.10 9.46 21.80
CA VAL A 118 12.91 9.16 22.99
C VAL A 118 14.30 9.83 22.93
N ASN A 119 14.81 10.04 21.72
CA ASN A 119 16.11 10.66 21.51
C ASN A 119 16.03 12.13 21.94
N GLU A 120 15.06 12.89 21.43
CA GLU A 120 14.84 14.29 21.82
C GLU A 120 14.57 14.44 23.31
N ASP A 121 13.80 13.52 23.90
CA ASP A 121 13.42 13.55 25.32
C ASP A 121 14.64 13.40 26.26
N LEU A 122 15.53 12.46 25.94
CA LEU A 122 16.76 12.17 26.69
C LEU A 122 17.85 13.22 26.42
N GLU A 123 18.00 13.69 25.19
CA GLU A 123 18.92 14.79 24.86
C GLU A 123 18.54 16.08 25.60
N ALA A 124 17.23 16.36 25.76
CA ALA A 124 16.75 17.46 26.58
C ALA A 124 17.06 17.28 28.09
N ALA A 125 17.42 16.07 28.52
CA ALA A 125 17.91 15.74 29.85
C ALA A 125 19.45 15.78 29.98
N ASP A 126 20.16 16.28 28.96
CA ASP A 126 21.63 16.27 28.85
C ASP A 126 22.24 14.85 28.79
N ILE A 127 21.50 13.87 28.25
CA ILE A 127 21.96 12.48 28.02
C ILE A 127 22.28 12.30 26.53
N ASP A 128 23.49 11.83 26.22
CA ASP A 128 23.94 11.56 24.84
C ASP A 128 23.27 10.28 24.31
N VAL A 129 22.44 10.38 23.28
CA VAL A 129 21.78 9.21 22.67
C VAL A 129 22.42 8.91 21.33
N VAL A 130 22.84 7.65 21.13
CA VAL A 130 23.51 7.22 19.90
C VAL A 130 22.77 6.08 19.25
N GLU A 131 22.36 6.28 18.00
CA GLU A 131 21.84 5.20 17.16
C GLU A 131 22.96 4.26 16.73
N THR A 132 22.74 2.96 16.92
CA THR A 132 23.72 1.91 16.61
C THR A 132 23.41 1.18 15.31
N ASP A 133 22.24 1.43 14.71
CA ASP A 133 21.92 0.96 13.36
C ASP A 133 22.60 1.86 12.34
N LEU A 134 23.25 1.30 11.34
CA LEU A 134 24.00 2.09 10.36
C LEU A 134 23.10 3.09 9.63
N GLY A 135 21.89 2.67 9.27
CA GLY A 135 20.93 3.53 8.57
C GLY A 135 20.48 4.67 9.46
N GLU A 136 20.08 4.37 10.70
CA GLU A 136 19.68 5.41 11.67
C GLU A 136 20.83 6.33 12.06
N TRP A 137 22.04 5.81 12.22
CA TRP A 137 23.22 6.61 12.53
C TRP A 137 23.59 7.57 11.39
N VAL A 138 23.46 7.14 10.13
CA VAL A 138 23.60 8.01 8.97
C VAL A 138 22.59 9.17 9.03
N LEU A 139 21.36 8.91 9.44
CA LEU A 139 20.33 9.94 9.58
C LEU A 139 20.59 10.87 10.76
N GLN A 140 21.04 10.33 11.89
CA GLN A 140 21.44 11.10 13.06
C GLN A 140 22.59 12.07 12.73
N VAL A 141 23.60 11.61 11.97
CA VAL A 141 24.70 12.47 11.49
C VAL A 141 24.20 13.53 10.50
N ALA A 142 23.17 13.20 9.71
CA ALA A 142 22.58 14.10 8.72
C ALA A 142 21.55 15.09 9.29
N ASP A 143 21.06 14.89 10.53
CA ASP A 143 19.90 15.58 11.09
C ASP A 143 18.66 15.45 10.19
N GLU A 144 18.36 14.20 9.79
CA GLU A 144 17.25 13.84 8.89
C GLU A 144 16.33 12.77 9.49
N SER A 145 15.07 12.77 9.07
CA SER A 145 14.10 11.74 9.45
C SER A 145 14.22 10.48 8.56
N PRO A 146 13.74 9.31 9.04
CA PRO A 146 13.71 8.08 8.25
C PRO A 146 12.63 8.10 7.16
N SER A 147 12.98 7.64 5.96
CA SER A 147 12.06 7.58 4.81
C SER A 147 11.40 6.19 4.66
N HIS A 148 11.84 5.17 5.39
CA HIS A 148 11.30 3.80 5.23
C HIS A 148 11.48 2.91 6.47
N ILE A 149 10.46 2.11 6.79
CA ILE A 149 10.39 1.29 8.01
C ILE A 149 11.57 0.31 8.18
N VAL A 150 12.00 -0.44 7.15
CA VAL A 150 13.15 -1.38 7.26
C VAL A 150 14.50 -0.77 6.87
N ALA A 151 14.56 0.12 5.88
CA ALA A 151 15.78 0.77 5.42
C ALA A 151 15.67 2.29 5.63
N PRO A 152 15.93 2.82 6.83
CA PRO A 152 15.60 4.21 7.18
C PRO A 152 16.22 5.26 6.25
N ALA A 153 17.49 5.07 5.85
CA ALA A 153 18.21 5.96 4.93
C ALA A 153 18.04 5.60 3.42
N ILE A 154 16.95 4.94 3.03
CA ILE A 154 16.72 4.47 1.64
C ILE A 154 16.77 5.59 0.58
N HIS A 155 16.51 6.84 1.00
CA HIS A 155 16.53 8.02 0.14
C HIS A 155 17.95 8.54 -0.15
N LYS A 156 18.97 8.05 0.55
CA LYS A 156 20.36 8.45 0.34
C LYS A 156 21.11 7.47 -0.55
N SER A 157 21.83 8.00 -1.53
CA SER A 157 22.79 7.21 -2.30
C SER A 157 24.06 6.94 -1.48
N ARG A 158 24.83 5.92 -1.87
CA ARG A 158 26.14 5.63 -1.29
C ARG A 158 27.07 6.84 -1.38
N GLU A 159 27.07 7.53 -2.52
CA GLU A 159 27.89 8.71 -2.75
C GLU A 159 27.50 9.85 -1.80
N ALA A 160 26.20 10.07 -1.55
CA ALA A 160 25.75 11.07 -0.59
C ALA A 160 26.16 10.73 0.84
N ILE A 161 26.14 9.44 1.22
CA ILE A 161 26.62 8.99 2.53
C ILE A 161 28.13 9.18 2.66
N ALA A 162 28.90 8.92 1.59
CA ALA A 162 30.33 9.17 1.56
C ALA A 162 30.65 10.65 1.75
N ASP A 163 29.99 11.54 1.01
CA ASP A 163 30.17 12.98 1.15
C ASP A 163 29.85 13.44 2.58
N LEU A 164 28.74 12.95 3.16
CA LEU A 164 28.35 13.23 4.53
C LEU A 164 29.42 12.83 5.54
N PHE A 165 29.92 11.58 5.49
CA PHE A 165 30.92 11.11 6.46
C PHE A 165 32.25 11.84 6.31
N ASN A 166 32.68 12.10 5.08
CA ASN A 166 33.92 12.83 4.83
C ASN A 166 33.82 14.29 5.34
N GLU A 167 32.66 14.94 5.22
CA GLU A 167 32.43 16.28 5.75
C GLU A 167 32.32 16.31 7.28
N ALA A 168 31.58 15.35 7.85
CA ALA A 168 31.30 15.31 9.29
C ALA A 168 32.52 14.89 10.12
N PHE A 169 33.35 13.97 9.63
CA PHE A 169 34.42 13.34 10.42
C PHE A 169 35.84 13.64 9.93
N ASP A 170 36.04 14.22 8.73
CA ASP A 170 37.36 14.55 8.16
C ASP A 170 38.40 13.42 8.29
N PRO A 171 38.12 12.19 7.77
CA PRO A 171 39.01 11.06 7.91
C PRO A 171 40.33 11.26 7.15
N ASP A 172 41.40 10.59 7.59
CA ASP A 172 42.75 10.69 6.99
C ASP A 172 42.77 10.37 5.49
N GLU A 173 41.95 9.41 5.06
CA GLU A 173 41.70 9.08 3.66
C GLU A 173 40.20 9.18 3.36
N PRO A 174 39.79 9.80 2.24
CA PRO A 174 38.38 9.90 1.89
C PRO A 174 37.74 8.51 1.73
N LEU A 175 36.57 8.34 2.35
CA LEU A 175 35.76 7.13 2.22
C LEU A 175 35.01 7.16 0.88
N GLU A 176 35.11 6.11 0.06
CA GLU A 176 34.47 6.08 -1.28
C GLU A 176 33.58 4.84 -1.48
N THR A 177 33.95 3.71 -0.89
CA THR A 177 33.28 2.42 -1.09
C THR A 177 32.35 2.06 0.06
N ALA A 178 31.36 1.20 -0.21
CA ALA A 178 30.46 0.70 0.83
C ALA A 178 31.23 -0.07 1.93
N GLU A 179 32.31 -0.76 1.59
CA GLU A 179 33.17 -1.45 2.56
C GLU A 179 33.90 -0.47 3.47
N GLU A 180 34.47 0.61 2.92
CA GLU A 180 35.13 1.65 3.72
C GLU A 180 34.15 2.36 4.65
N LEU A 181 32.98 2.75 4.14
CA LEU A 181 31.94 3.41 4.95
C LEU A 181 31.46 2.53 6.10
N THR A 182 31.19 1.25 5.82
CA THR A 182 30.72 0.30 6.85
C THR A 182 31.81 -0.03 7.87
N MET A 183 33.08 -0.13 7.44
CA MET A 183 34.20 -0.33 8.36
C MET A 183 34.45 0.89 9.24
N PHE A 184 34.38 2.09 8.68
CA PHE A 184 34.49 3.34 9.43
C PHE A 184 33.37 3.46 10.47
N ALA A 185 32.11 3.28 10.07
CA ALA A 185 30.97 3.32 10.99
C ALA A 185 31.11 2.27 12.10
N ARG A 186 31.58 1.07 11.77
CA ARG A 186 31.82 -0.01 12.74
C ARG A 186 32.84 0.38 13.81
N GLU A 187 33.93 1.06 13.43
CA GLU A 187 34.96 1.53 14.37
C GLU A 187 34.38 2.61 15.28
N GLN A 188 33.75 3.64 14.71
CA GLN A 188 33.12 4.73 15.47
C GLN A 188 32.05 4.24 16.44
N LEU A 189 31.06 3.46 15.95
CA LEU A 189 30.00 2.91 16.80
C LEU A 189 30.53 1.91 17.82
N GLY A 190 31.64 1.23 17.53
CA GLY A 190 32.30 0.33 18.47
C GLY A 190 32.75 1.04 19.74
N GLU A 191 33.43 2.19 19.59
CA GLU A 191 33.89 3.02 20.71
C GLU A 191 32.72 3.61 21.50
N LEU A 192 31.66 4.03 20.82
CA LEU A 192 30.46 4.59 21.47
C LEU A 192 29.68 3.54 22.28
N ILE A 193 29.57 2.31 21.76
CA ILE A 193 28.94 1.18 22.46
C ILE A 193 29.76 0.74 23.67
N GLU A 194 31.10 0.76 23.58
CA GLU A 194 31.99 0.42 24.69
C GLU A 194 31.81 1.36 25.88
N GLY A 195 31.62 2.65 25.63
CA GLY A 195 31.44 3.68 26.66
C GLY A 195 29.97 4.06 26.95
N ALA A 196 29.03 3.13 26.82
CA ALA A 196 27.60 3.39 27.06
C ALA A 196 27.13 2.83 28.41
N ASP A 197 26.31 3.61 29.12
CA ASP A 197 25.80 3.27 30.45
C ASP A 197 24.51 2.44 30.39
N VAL A 198 23.67 2.73 29.38
CA VAL A 198 22.40 2.04 29.14
C VAL A 198 22.30 1.64 27.68
N GLY A 199 21.87 0.40 27.46
CA GLY A 199 21.52 -0.11 26.13
C GLY A 199 20.02 -0.09 25.94
N MET A 200 19.54 0.45 24.83
CA MET A 200 18.12 0.47 24.49
C MET A 200 17.84 -0.32 23.21
N THR A 201 16.84 -1.20 23.22
CA THR A 201 16.42 -1.91 22.00
C THR A 201 14.93 -1.85 21.77
N GLY A 202 14.53 -2.07 20.52
CA GLY A 202 13.14 -2.45 20.20
C GLY A 202 12.85 -3.92 20.51
N ALA A 203 11.71 -4.40 20.01
CA ALA A 203 11.42 -5.82 19.83
C ALA A 203 10.57 -6.05 18.57
N ASN A 204 10.90 -7.07 17.78
CA ASN A 204 9.99 -7.52 16.71
C ASN A 204 8.80 -8.28 17.32
N PHE A 205 9.08 -9.12 18.32
CA PHE A 205 8.08 -9.88 19.08
C PHE A 205 8.56 -10.12 20.51
N ILE A 206 7.62 -10.29 21.44
CA ILE A 206 7.87 -10.66 22.83
C ILE A 206 6.90 -11.80 23.19
N THR A 207 7.41 -12.84 23.83
CA THR A 207 6.64 -14.05 24.12
C THR A 207 6.17 -14.04 25.58
N ALA A 208 4.88 -14.24 25.81
CA ALA A 208 4.29 -14.15 27.15
C ALA A 208 4.70 -15.30 28.09
N ASP A 209 4.96 -16.49 27.54
CA ASP A 209 5.30 -17.70 28.28
C ASP A 209 6.70 -17.70 28.90
N THR A 210 7.70 -17.14 28.21
CA THR A 210 9.09 -17.13 28.68
C THR A 210 9.66 -15.73 28.88
N GLY A 211 9.00 -14.69 28.38
CA GLY A 211 9.57 -13.34 28.33
C GLY A 211 10.68 -13.21 27.28
N THR A 212 10.77 -14.15 26.34
CA THR A 212 11.77 -14.11 25.27
C THR A 212 11.40 -13.02 24.27
N MET A 213 12.36 -12.12 24.01
CA MET A 213 12.31 -11.12 22.97
C MET A 213 12.99 -11.65 21.69
N ALA A 214 12.37 -11.38 20.55
CA ALA A 214 12.94 -11.63 19.24
C ALA A 214 13.40 -10.33 18.58
N LEU A 215 14.68 -10.28 18.21
CA LEU A 215 15.30 -9.20 17.44
C LEU A 215 15.75 -9.74 16.09
N VAL A 216 15.24 -9.15 15.02
CA VAL A 216 15.53 -9.51 13.63
C VAL A 216 16.30 -8.35 13.01
N THR A 217 17.60 -8.54 12.76
CA THR A 217 18.48 -7.45 12.33
C THR A 217 19.39 -7.87 11.15
N SER A 218 19.71 -6.89 10.31
CA SER A 218 20.68 -7.02 9.21
C SER A 218 22.13 -6.96 9.69
N GLU A 219 22.35 -6.52 10.93
CA GLU A 219 23.65 -6.32 11.56
C GLU A 219 23.66 -6.70 13.04
N GLY A 220 24.85 -6.84 13.62
CA GLY A 220 25.06 -7.37 14.98
C GLY A 220 24.96 -6.33 16.10
N ASN A 221 24.59 -5.09 15.78
CA ASN A 221 24.49 -3.94 16.68
C ASN A 221 23.49 -4.18 17.83
N ALA A 222 22.26 -4.60 17.55
CA ALA A 222 21.22 -4.73 18.57
C ALA A 222 21.60 -5.72 19.68
N ARG A 223 22.29 -6.81 19.33
CA ARG A 223 22.84 -7.72 20.34
C ARG A 223 23.88 -7.04 21.21
N LYS A 224 24.78 -6.24 20.64
CA LYS A 224 25.77 -5.50 21.43
C LYS A 224 25.07 -4.49 22.35
N THR A 225 24.09 -3.76 21.83
CA THR A 225 23.27 -2.83 22.61
C THR A 225 22.59 -3.52 23.79
N ALA A 226 22.06 -4.72 23.62
CA ALA A 226 21.40 -5.46 24.70
C ALA A 226 22.36 -6.09 25.73
N VAL A 227 23.63 -6.33 25.39
CA VAL A 227 24.53 -7.15 26.24
C VAL A 227 25.83 -6.46 26.66
N VAL A 228 26.18 -5.32 26.07
CA VAL A 228 27.39 -4.59 26.46
C VAL A 228 27.14 -3.79 27.74
N PRO A 229 26.14 -2.90 27.82
CA PRO A 229 25.80 -2.20 29.06
C PRO A 229 25.22 -3.16 30.12
N ASP A 230 25.37 -2.78 31.38
CA ASP A 230 24.83 -3.54 32.52
C ASP A 230 23.30 -3.37 32.65
N THR A 231 22.76 -2.26 32.11
CA THR A 231 21.33 -1.95 32.08
C THR A 231 20.78 -2.03 30.66
N HIS A 232 19.74 -2.83 30.46
CA HIS A 232 19.03 -2.96 29.18
C HIS A 232 17.57 -2.49 29.29
N VAL A 233 17.20 -1.52 28.48
CA VAL A 233 15.82 -1.05 28.31
C VAL A 233 15.27 -1.54 26.97
N ALA A 234 14.25 -2.39 27.00
CA ALA A 234 13.52 -2.81 25.82
C ALA A 234 12.23 -2.00 25.67
N VAL A 235 12.03 -1.34 24.53
CA VAL A 235 10.86 -0.52 24.24
C VAL A 235 10.05 -1.16 23.12
N ALA A 236 8.78 -1.48 23.37
CA ALA A 236 7.91 -2.12 22.39
C ALA A 236 6.46 -1.70 22.57
N GLY A 237 5.70 -1.63 21.48
CA GLY A 237 4.25 -1.50 21.59
C GLY A 237 3.62 -2.77 22.16
N VAL A 238 2.49 -2.63 22.86
CA VAL A 238 1.77 -3.78 23.44
C VAL A 238 1.41 -4.83 22.37
N GLU A 239 1.22 -4.43 21.12
CA GLU A 239 0.86 -5.32 20.01
C GLU A 239 1.98 -6.31 19.63
N LYS A 240 3.21 -6.13 20.15
CA LYS A 240 4.34 -7.03 19.89
C LYS A 240 4.29 -8.32 20.71
N VAL A 241 3.41 -8.39 21.71
CA VAL A 241 3.26 -9.58 22.55
C VAL A 241 2.57 -10.70 21.79
N ILE A 242 3.13 -11.91 21.84
CA ILE A 242 2.56 -13.15 21.30
C ILE A 242 2.57 -14.25 22.37
N PRO A 243 1.77 -15.32 22.22
CA PRO A 243 1.58 -16.29 23.31
C PRO A 243 2.84 -17.07 23.69
N THR A 244 3.52 -17.67 22.71
CA THR A 244 4.63 -18.60 22.97
C THR A 244 5.82 -18.41 22.05
N VAL A 245 6.99 -18.92 22.45
CA VAL A 245 8.19 -18.97 21.61
C VAL A 245 8.00 -19.79 20.33
N GLU A 246 7.15 -20.83 20.36
CA GLU A 246 6.86 -21.65 19.17
C GLU A 246 6.14 -20.83 18.07
N ASP A 247 5.35 -19.83 18.48
CA ASP A 247 4.61 -18.95 17.58
C ASP A 247 5.52 -17.99 16.77
N LEU A 248 6.82 -17.90 17.09
CA LEU A 248 7.78 -17.08 16.33
C LEU A 248 8.08 -17.64 14.93
N ARG A 249 7.93 -18.96 14.74
CA ARG A 249 8.33 -19.67 13.52
C ARG A 249 7.82 -19.02 12.23
N PRO A 250 6.50 -18.82 12.01
CA PRO A 250 6.02 -18.26 10.75
C PRO A 250 6.53 -16.84 10.51
N PHE A 251 6.67 -16.02 11.55
CA PHE A 251 7.19 -14.65 11.39
C PHE A 251 8.67 -14.63 10.99
N VAL A 252 9.49 -15.52 11.55
CA VAL A 252 10.90 -15.66 11.19
C VAL A 252 11.07 -16.06 9.72
N GLU A 253 10.24 -17.00 9.23
CA GLU A 253 10.25 -17.44 7.83
C GLU A 253 9.79 -16.33 6.87
N LEU A 254 8.83 -15.50 7.29
CA LEU A 254 8.20 -14.50 6.41
C LEU A 254 8.92 -13.15 6.40
N ILE A 255 9.37 -12.63 7.55
CA ILE A 255 9.75 -11.21 7.68
C ILE A 255 10.88 -10.79 6.73
N GLY A 256 11.94 -11.60 6.64
CA GLY A 256 13.09 -11.33 5.76
C GLY A 256 12.74 -11.53 4.28
N LYS A 257 12.03 -12.62 3.97
CA LYS A 257 11.64 -12.95 2.59
C LYS A 257 10.66 -11.93 2.02
N SER A 258 9.68 -11.50 2.80
CA SER A 258 8.68 -10.51 2.40
C SER A 258 9.24 -9.08 2.36
N GLY A 259 10.12 -8.71 3.28
CA GLY A 259 10.64 -7.35 3.37
C GLY A 259 11.74 -7.05 2.37
N THR A 260 12.86 -7.78 2.47
CA THR A 260 14.11 -7.48 1.74
C THR A 260 14.51 -8.59 0.77
N GLY A 261 13.75 -9.68 0.71
CA GLY A 261 14.08 -10.83 -0.13
C GLY A 261 15.25 -11.66 0.41
N GLN A 262 15.44 -11.66 1.73
CA GLN A 262 16.46 -12.47 2.38
C GLN A 262 15.83 -13.76 2.92
N ASP A 263 16.45 -14.91 2.67
CA ASP A 263 15.97 -16.21 3.18
C ASP A 263 15.86 -16.22 4.71
N ILE A 264 16.83 -15.59 5.36
CA ILE A 264 16.85 -15.23 6.77
C ILE A 264 17.65 -13.92 6.86
N THR A 265 17.31 -13.03 7.79
CA THR A 265 18.15 -11.85 8.06
C THR A 265 19.51 -12.28 8.60
N SER A 266 20.50 -11.38 8.52
CA SER A 266 21.86 -11.68 9.00
C SER A 266 21.90 -12.19 10.44
N TYR A 267 21.01 -11.69 11.29
CA TYR A 267 20.88 -12.09 12.68
C TYR A 267 19.42 -12.26 13.09
N ILE A 268 19.16 -13.31 13.85
CA ILE A 268 17.95 -13.50 14.66
C ILE A 268 18.42 -13.78 16.08
N SER A 269 18.22 -12.81 16.96
CA SER A 269 18.59 -12.92 18.37
C SER A 269 17.34 -13.18 19.20
N LEU A 270 17.28 -14.35 19.82
CA LEU A 270 16.28 -14.68 20.83
C LEU A 270 16.94 -14.53 22.20
N LEU A 271 16.51 -13.51 22.94
CA LEU A 271 17.04 -13.19 24.27
C LEU A 271 15.92 -13.40 25.28
N THR A 272 16.19 -14.01 26.42
CA THR A 272 15.28 -14.03 27.57
C THR A 272 15.89 -13.15 28.65
N PRO A 273 15.56 -11.86 28.71
CA PRO A 273 16.18 -10.95 29.65
C PRO A 273 15.59 -11.11 31.07
N PRO A 274 16.35 -10.74 32.12
CA PRO A 274 17.76 -10.36 32.08
C PRO A 274 18.67 -11.51 31.59
N VAL A 275 19.63 -11.21 30.71
CA VAL A 275 20.49 -12.25 30.13
C VAL A 275 21.56 -12.72 31.12
N GLU A 276 21.89 -14.01 31.14
CA GLU A 276 22.91 -14.56 32.06
C GLU A 276 24.37 -14.30 31.61
N SER A 277 24.57 -13.60 30.48
CA SER A 277 25.93 -13.34 29.99
C SER A 277 26.68 -12.37 30.91
N PRO A 278 27.92 -12.70 31.34
CA PRO A 278 28.72 -11.76 32.13
C PRO A 278 29.00 -10.48 31.34
N THR A 279 29.19 -9.38 32.06
CA THR A 279 29.50 -8.08 31.46
C THR A 279 31.00 -8.01 31.14
N VAL A 280 31.37 -7.18 30.17
CA VAL A 280 32.75 -7.04 29.71
C VAL A 280 33.33 -5.77 30.32
N ASP A 281 34.32 -5.92 31.20
CA ASP A 281 35.09 -4.80 31.70
C ASP A 281 36.22 -4.47 30.71
N PHE A 282 35.98 -3.46 29.89
CA PHE A 282 36.93 -3.01 28.86
C PHE A 282 38.18 -2.34 29.45
N ASP A 283 38.11 -1.84 30.69
CA ASP A 283 39.27 -1.30 31.42
C ASP A 283 40.17 -2.41 32.02
N ALA A 284 39.64 -3.64 32.13
CA ALA A 284 40.36 -4.80 32.63
C ALA A 284 40.30 -6.01 31.67
N PRO A 285 40.85 -5.90 30.44
CA PRO A 285 40.69 -6.89 29.37
C PRO A 285 41.33 -8.26 29.66
N ASP A 286 42.24 -8.34 30.63
CA ASP A 286 42.87 -9.59 31.08
C ASP A 286 42.03 -10.33 32.14
N THR A 287 40.94 -9.74 32.63
CA THR A 287 40.04 -10.36 33.61
C THR A 287 39.17 -11.41 32.92
N PRO A 288 39.17 -12.69 33.38
CA PRO A 288 38.29 -13.70 32.80
C PRO A 288 36.83 -13.32 33.00
N LEU A 289 36.00 -13.44 31.96
CA LEU A 289 34.54 -13.18 32.03
C LEU A 289 33.83 -13.93 33.17
N SER A 290 34.34 -15.08 33.59
CA SER A 290 33.81 -15.83 34.73
C SER A 290 33.99 -15.16 36.09
N ALA A 291 34.81 -14.10 36.15
CA ALA A 291 35.11 -13.34 37.35
C ALA A 291 34.31 -12.03 37.44
N THR A 292 33.60 -11.64 36.37
CA THR A 292 32.70 -10.50 36.36
C THR A 292 31.34 -10.88 36.97
N GLU A 293 30.70 -9.93 37.65
CA GLU A 293 29.35 -10.12 38.18
C GLU A 293 28.33 -10.21 37.03
N THR A 294 27.22 -10.91 37.28
CA THR A 294 26.13 -11.11 36.31
C THR A 294 24.87 -10.36 36.73
N ASP A 295 25.00 -9.32 37.56
CA ASP A 295 23.87 -8.53 38.04
C ASP A 295 23.48 -7.54 36.95
N ARG A 296 22.60 -7.99 36.04
CA ARG A 296 22.08 -7.18 34.94
C ARG A 296 20.72 -6.62 35.30
N ASP A 297 20.54 -5.35 35.00
CA ASP A 297 19.25 -4.69 35.14
C ASP A 297 18.49 -4.71 33.82
N PHE A 298 17.21 -5.06 33.86
CA PHE A 298 16.38 -5.16 32.66
C PHE A 298 15.02 -4.52 32.88
N HIS A 299 14.66 -3.64 31.95
CA HIS A 299 13.38 -2.95 31.93
C HIS A 299 12.69 -3.19 30.59
N LEU A 300 11.52 -3.83 30.62
CA LEU A 300 10.62 -3.90 29.48
C LEU A 300 9.56 -2.80 29.60
N VAL A 301 9.60 -1.84 28.69
CA VAL A 301 8.64 -0.74 28.57
C VAL A 301 7.68 -1.09 27.42
N LEU A 302 6.47 -1.52 27.78
CA LEU A 302 5.38 -1.73 26.85
C LEU A 302 4.56 -0.44 26.69
N ILE A 303 4.23 -0.07 25.46
CA ILE A 303 3.54 1.19 25.16
C ILE A 303 2.16 0.89 24.57
N ASP A 304 1.12 1.50 25.14
CA ASP A 304 -0.21 1.55 24.56
C ASP A 304 -0.26 2.60 23.44
N ASN A 305 -0.21 3.89 23.78
CA ASN A 305 -0.24 5.02 22.84
C ASN A 305 -1.32 4.85 21.75
N GLY A 306 -2.55 4.52 22.17
CA GLY A 306 -3.71 4.33 21.29
C GLY A 306 -3.91 2.91 20.74
N ARG A 307 -3.07 1.93 21.08
CA ARG A 307 -3.19 0.53 20.61
C ARG A 307 -4.40 -0.20 21.16
N PHE A 308 -4.78 0.04 22.42
CA PHE A 308 -6.01 -0.53 22.99
C PHE A 308 -7.26 0.05 22.33
N ASP A 309 -7.26 1.33 21.97
CA ASP A 309 -8.34 1.94 21.19
C ASP A 309 -8.41 1.34 19.78
N MET A 310 -7.27 1.18 19.10
CA MET A 310 -7.21 0.46 17.82
C MET A 310 -7.69 -0.98 17.91
N ARG A 311 -7.42 -1.68 19.02
CA ARG A 311 -7.87 -3.06 19.25
C ARG A 311 -9.39 -3.16 19.32
N GLU A 312 -10.05 -2.17 19.91
CA GLU A 312 -11.52 -2.11 20.03
C GLU A 312 -12.20 -1.57 18.75
N ASP A 313 -11.44 -0.99 17.83
CA ASP A 313 -11.92 -0.50 16.55
C ASP A 313 -11.83 -1.59 15.47
N ASP A 314 -12.96 -2.22 15.16
CA ASP A 314 -13.04 -3.28 14.13
C ASP A 314 -12.49 -2.86 12.74
N GLN A 315 -12.41 -1.55 12.45
CA GLN A 315 -11.89 -1.06 11.17
C GLN A 315 -10.39 -0.75 11.19
N LEU A 316 -9.79 -0.54 12.38
CA LEU A 316 -8.36 -0.27 12.52
C LEU A 316 -7.58 -1.41 13.19
N ARG A 317 -8.26 -2.37 13.83
CA ARG A 317 -7.63 -3.48 14.58
C ARG A 317 -6.56 -4.23 13.79
N GLU A 318 -6.78 -4.46 12.49
CA GLU A 318 -5.79 -5.18 11.68
C GLU A 318 -4.44 -4.44 11.55
N THR A 319 -4.41 -3.12 11.79
CA THR A 319 -3.17 -2.33 11.87
C THR A 319 -2.18 -2.95 12.87
N LEU A 320 -2.70 -3.50 13.98
CA LEU A 320 -1.93 -4.15 15.05
C LEU A 320 -1.34 -5.51 14.65
N TYR A 321 -1.77 -6.09 13.52
CA TYR A 321 -1.20 -7.34 13.00
C TYR A 321 0.16 -7.10 12.33
N CYS A 322 0.46 -5.85 11.97
CA CYS A 322 1.64 -5.50 11.18
C CYS A 322 2.96 -5.89 11.86
N ILE A 323 3.74 -6.72 11.15
CA ILE A 323 5.08 -7.18 11.59
C ILE A 323 6.23 -6.27 11.13
N ARG A 324 5.92 -5.08 10.57
CA ARG A 324 6.89 -4.06 10.13
C ARG A 324 7.88 -4.52 9.05
N CYS A 325 7.47 -5.41 8.15
CA CYS A 325 8.31 -5.92 7.06
C CYS A 325 8.46 -4.97 5.86
N SER A 326 7.61 -3.95 5.72
CA SER A 326 7.57 -3.00 4.58
C SER A 326 7.23 -3.58 3.21
N ALA A 327 6.83 -4.86 3.11
CA ALA A 327 6.44 -5.47 1.83
C ALA A 327 5.37 -4.65 1.09
N CYS A 328 4.41 -4.09 1.84
CA CYS A 328 3.36 -3.21 1.32
C CYS A 328 3.89 -1.90 0.71
N SER A 329 4.93 -1.32 1.28
CA SER A 329 5.55 -0.08 0.79
C SER A 329 6.39 -0.38 -0.44
N ASN A 330 7.15 -1.48 -0.42
CA ASN A 330 7.98 -1.90 -1.54
C ASN A 330 7.16 -2.14 -2.81
N VAL A 331 5.98 -2.77 -2.72
CA VAL A 331 5.13 -3.00 -3.90
C VAL A 331 4.33 -1.77 -4.36
N CYS A 332 4.25 -0.71 -3.54
CA CYS A 332 3.42 0.44 -3.84
C CYS A 332 4.11 1.36 -4.86
N ALA A 333 3.56 1.46 -6.07
CA ALA A 333 4.14 2.30 -7.13
C ALA A 333 4.30 3.77 -6.71
N ASN A 334 3.35 4.36 -5.97
CA ASN A 334 3.55 5.73 -5.49
C ASN A 334 4.74 5.81 -4.52
N PHE A 335 4.83 4.89 -3.56
CA PHE A 335 5.94 4.86 -2.60
C PHE A 335 7.30 4.69 -3.28
N GLN A 336 7.39 3.85 -4.32
CA GLN A 336 8.61 3.65 -5.10
C GLN A 336 9.15 4.94 -5.76
N HIS A 337 8.30 5.95 -5.95
CA HIS A 337 8.68 7.21 -6.59
C HIS A 337 8.87 8.36 -5.60
N VAL A 338 8.18 8.36 -4.45
CA VAL A 338 8.20 9.51 -3.52
C VAL A 338 8.75 9.21 -2.11
N GLY A 339 8.95 7.94 -1.75
CA GLY A 339 9.42 7.55 -0.42
C GLY A 339 8.47 7.92 0.73
N GLY A 340 8.95 7.71 1.96
CA GLY A 340 8.17 7.98 3.17
C GLY A 340 8.04 9.45 3.51
N HIS A 341 8.98 10.31 3.10
CA HIS A 341 8.89 11.76 3.34
C HIS A 341 7.71 12.45 2.64
N ALA A 342 7.17 11.82 1.59
CA ALA A 342 5.90 12.20 0.98
C ALA A 342 4.74 11.29 1.40
N PHE A 343 4.99 9.97 1.47
CA PHE A 343 4.00 8.96 1.82
C PHE A 343 4.23 8.45 3.24
N GLY A 344 4.11 9.32 4.23
CA GLY A 344 4.27 8.98 5.65
C GLY A 344 3.92 10.17 6.55
N GLY A 345 3.65 9.86 7.81
CA GLY A 345 3.40 10.84 8.87
C GLY A 345 4.68 11.11 9.65
N GLU A 346 4.55 11.24 10.98
CA GLU A 346 5.66 11.58 11.85
C GLU A 346 6.64 10.42 12.01
N THR A 347 6.13 9.18 12.15
CA THR A 347 6.96 7.99 12.37
C THR A 347 6.77 6.93 11.30
N TYR A 348 5.53 6.67 10.89
CA TYR A 348 5.15 5.55 10.06
C TYR A 348 4.86 5.97 8.61
N SER A 349 5.38 5.17 7.68
CA SER A 349 5.29 5.44 6.24
C SER A 349 4.64 4.32 5.43
N GLY A 350 4.27 4.65 4.20
CA GLY A 350 3.53 3.82 3.26
C GLY A 350 2.06 3.68 3.61
N GLY A 351 1.37 2.80 2.87
CA GLY A 351 -0.08 2.59 3.06
C GLY A 351 -0.43 2.11 4.48
N ILE A 352 0.38 1.23 5.08
CA ILE A 352 0.14 0.77 6.46
C ILE A 352 0.35 1.90 7.49
N GLY A 353 1.19 2.89 7.16
CA GLY A 353 1.45 4.04 8.01
C GLY A 353 0.20 4.85 8.29
N THR A 354 -0.76 4.94 7.36
CA THR A 354 -2.04 5.63 7.61
C THR A 354 -2.78 5.11 8.83
N GLY A 355 -2.85 3.79 9.02
CA GLY A 355 -3.52 3.21 10.19
C GLY A 355 -2.76 3.50 11.49
N TRP A 356 -1.43 3.43 11.44
CA TRP A 356 -0.57 3.71 12.59
C TRP A 356 -0.64 5.17 13.00
N GLU A 357 -0.37 6.10 12.08
CA GLU A 357 -0.45 7.54 12.32
C GLU A 357 -1.84 7.95 12.84
N ALA A 358 -2.91 7.43 12.24
CA ALA A 358 -4.27 7.71 12.72
C ALA A 358 -4.54 7.20 14.15
N GLY A 359 -3.92 6.09 14.54
CA GLY A 359 -4.11 5.47 15.84
C GLY A 359 -3.23 6.04 16.95
N VAL A 360 -2.00 6.45 16.63
CA VAL A 360 -1.01 6.90 17.62
C VAL A 360 -0.89 8.43 17.68
N GLU A 361 -0.87 9.13 16.53
CA GLU A 361 -0.78 10.60 16.45
C GLU A 361 -2.14 11.28 16.19
N GLY A 362 -3.11 10.53 15.67
CA GLY A 362 -4.44 11.00 15.33
C GLY A 362 -4.63 11.29 13.83
N LEU A 363 -5.87 11.67 13.48
CA LEU A 363 -6.30 11.77 12.09
C LEU A 363 -5.58 12.86 11.28
N ASP A 364 -5.10 13.92 11.93
CA ASP A 364 -4.45 15.04 11.25
C ASP A 364 -3.11 14.63 10.62
N SER A 365 -2.29 13.82 11.31
CA SER A 365 -1.06 13.26 10.76
C SER A 365 -1.34 12.39 9.52
N ALA A 366 -2.31 11.49 9.61
CA ALA A 366 -2.70 10.63 8.49
C ALA A 366 -3.28 11.41 7.29
N ALA A 367 -3.98 12.52 7.53
CA ALA A 367 -4.61 13.35 6.50
C ALA A 367 -3.59 13.94 5.50
N GLU A 368 -2.35 14.18 5.92
CA GLU A 368 -1.32 14.79 5.08
C GLU A 368 -0.98 13.95 3.84
N PHE A 369 -0.96 12.62 4.01
CA PHE A 369 -0.45 11.70 2.99
C PHE A 369 -1.46 10.64 2.54
N ASN A 370 -2.55 10.38 3.27
CA ASN A 370 -3.50 9.31 2.96
C ASN A 370 -4.02 9.32 1.51
N ASP A 371 -4.21 10.48 0.90
CA ASP A 371 -4.66 10.62 -0.50
C ASP A 371 -3.65 10.07 -1.55
N LEU A 372 -2.43 9.67 -1.15
CA LEU A 372 -1.48 8.92 -1.98
C LEU A 372 -1.86 7.44 -2.14
N CYS A 373 -2.71 6.88 -1.27
CA CYS A 373 -3.24 5.53 -1.45
C CYS A 373 -4.33 5.53 -2.54
N THR A 374 -4.13 4.70 -3.57
CA THR A 374 -5.06 4.59 -4.71
C THR A 374 -6.06 3.44 -4.60
N GLY A 375 -5.98 2.62 -3.54
CA GLY A 375 -6.89 1.48 -3.32
C GLY A 375 -6.73 0.36 -4.35
N CYS A 376 -5.50 0.08 -4.81
CA CYS A 376 -5.22 -0.94 -5.83
C CYS A 376 -5.01 -2.36 -5.27
N SER A 377 -5.00 -2.53 -3.94
CA SER A 377 -4.92 -3.81 -3.22
C SER A 377 -3.66 -4.68 -3.43
N ARG A 378 -2.65 -4.20 -4.17
CA ARG A 378 -1.35 -4.90 -4.31
C ARG A 378 -0.66 -5.15 -2.96
N CYS A 379 -0.81 -4.23 -2.02
CA CYS A 379 -0.25 -4.37 -0.67
C CYS A 379 -0.90 -5.50 0.13
N THR A 380 -2.16 -5.86 -0.13
CA THR A 380 -2.85 -6.97 0.53
C THR A 380 -2.22 -8.30 0.11
N THR A 381 -2.03 -8.52 -1.18
CA THR A 381 -1.36 -9.72 -1.72
C THR A 381 0.08 -9.86 -1.22
N ALA A 382 0.78 -8.72 -1.07
CA ALA A 382 2.16 -8.70 -0.59
C ALA A 382 2.31 -8.85 0.93
N CYS A 383 1.24 -8.64 1.70
CA CYS A 383 1.31 -8.61 3.16
C CYS A 383 1.46 -10.03 3.72
N PRO A 384 2.52 -10.33 4.50
CA PRO A 384 2.72 -11.66 5.07
C PRO A 384 1.73 -12.05 6.18
N VAL A 385 0.89 -11.10 6.59
CA VAL A 385 -0.17 -11.27 7.61
C VAL A 385 -1.53 -10.81 7.09
N GLU A 386 -1.67 -10.69 5.76
CA GLU A 386 -2.93 -10.51 5.02
C GLU A 386 -3.79 -9.32 5.49
N ILE A 387 -3.17 -8.21 5.91
CA ILE A 387 -3.88 -6.99 6.33
C ILE A 387 -4.56 -6.32 5.13
N ASP A 388 -5.83 -5.93 5.28
CA ASP A 388 -6.54 -5.10 4.30
C ASP A 388 -6.17 -3.62 4.44
N ILE A 389 -4.92 -3.31 4.06
CA ILE A 389 -4.36 -1.95 4.06
C ILE A 389 -5.20 -0.96 3.23
N PRO A 390 -5.69 -1.30 2.02
CA PRO A 390 -6.59 -0.42 1.26
C PRO A 390 -7.85 -0.03 2.01
N TRP A 391 -8.47 -0.97 2.74
CA TRP A 391 -9.65 -0.69 3.54
C TRP A 391 -9.34 0.24 4.71
N ILE A 392 -8.27 -0.02 5.46
CA ILE A 392 -7.80 0.88 6.54
C ILE A 392 -7.62 2.29 6.00
N ASN A 393 -6.98 2.44 4.82
CA ASN A 393 -6.79 3.74 4.20
C ASN A 393 -8.11 4.42 3.82
N THR A 394 -9.08 3.66 3.35
CA THR A 394 -10.40 4.16 2.95
C THR A 394 -11.21 4.62 4.15
N VAL A 395 -11.15 3.86 5.26
CA VAL A 395 -11.78 4.20 6.53
C VAL A 395 -11.18 5.47 7.12
N VAL A 396 -9.85 5.56 7.20
CA VAL A 396 -9.20 6.78 7.72
C VAL A 396 -9.54 7.98 6.83
N ARG A 397 -9.58 7.81 5.50
CA ARG A 397 -10.02 8.86 4.57
C ARG A 397 -11.45 9.33 4.84
N ASP A 398 -12.38 8.41 5.05
CA ASP A 398 -13.77 8.70 5.41
C ASP A 398 -13.87 9.47 6.74
N ARG A 399 -13.10 9.07 7.76
CA ARG A 399 -13.04 9.77 9.05
C ARG A 399 -12.48 11.18 8.91
N VAL A 400 -11.38 11.35 8.17
CA VAL A 400 -10.80 12.68 7.86
C VAL A 400 -11.82 13.55 7.13
N ASN A 401 -12.52 12.99 6.13
CA ASN A 401 -13.55 13.71 5.39
C ASN A 401 -14.70 14.21 6.29
N ARG A 402 -15.01 13.53 7.39
CA ARG A 402 -16.08 13.92 8.35
C ARG A 402 -15.61 15.00 9.35
N GLY A 403 -14.30 15.18 9.52
CA GLY A 403 -13.73 16.13 10.49
C GLY A 403 -13.72 17.59 10.01
N GLU A 404 -13.57 17.83 8.71
CA GLU A 404 -13.39 19.18 8.14
C GLU A 404 -14.72 19.84 7.70
N VAL A 405 -15.59 20.24 8.64
CA VAL A 405 -16.83 20.96 8.27
C VAL A 405 -16.51 22.39 7.80
N SER A 406 -16.73 22.66 6.51
CA SER A 406 -16.54 24.00 5.92
C SER A 406 -17.76 24.89 6.13
N GLU A 407 -17.56 26.21 6.32
CA GLU A 407 -18.66 27.20 6.39
C GLU A 407 -19.54 27.23 5.12
N LEU A 408 -19.05 26.66 4.02
CA LEU A 408 -19.73 26.58 2.73
C LEU A 408 -20.40 25.20 2.48
N ASP A 409 -20.31 24.25 3.40
CA ASP A 409 -20.84 22.88 3.17
C ASP A 409 -22.35 22.86 2.90
N TRP A 410 -23.12 23.72 3.57
CA TRP A 410 -24.56 23.84 3.33
C TRP A 410 -24.92 24.23 1.88
N LEU A 411 -23.99 24.84 1.12
CA LEU A 411 -24.22 25.20 -0.28
C LEU A 411 -24.13 23.99 -1.21
N VAL A 412 -23.45 22.92 -0.80
CA VAL A 412 -23.16 21.74 -1.63
C VAL A 412 -23.84 20.48 -1.13
N GLU A 413 -24.20 20.45 0.15
CA GLU A 413 -25.02 19.42 0.78
C GLU A 413 -26.40 19.32 0.08
N GLY A 414 -26.71 18.14 -0.47
CA GLY A 414 -27.93 17.89 -1.25
C GLY A 414 -27.92 18.38 -2.71
N LEU A 415 -26.82 18.94 -3.22
CA LEU A 415 -26.66 19.23 -4.65
C LEU A 415 -26.17 18.03 -5.46
N THR A 416 -25.55 17.06 -4.80
CA THR A 416 -25.10 15.79 -5.36
C THR A 416 -25.87 14.63 -4.73
N PRO A 417 -26.18 13.56 -5.48
CA PRO A 417 -26.88 12.40 -4.95
C PRO A 417 -25.91 11.48 -4.20
N ASP A 418 -25.40 11.97 -3.07
CA ASP A 418 -24.55 11.23 -2.14
C ASP A 418 -25.20 11.09 -0.75
N GLU A 419 -24.77 10.04 -0.03
CA GLU A 419 -25.22 9.73 1.33
C GLU A 419 -24.24 10.25 2.40
N GLU A 420 -23.23 11.02 1.98
CA GLU A 420 -22.20 11.52 2.89
C GLU A 420 -22.70 12.71 3.73
N PRO A 421 -22.25 12.82 5.00
CA PRO A 421 -22.46 14.02 5.78
C PRO A 421 -21.67 15.22 5.20
N GLY A 422 -21.83 16.39 5.82
CA GLY A 422 -20.92 17.54 5.60
C GLY A 422 -19.44 17.17 5.83
N GLY A 423 -18.54 17.99 5.28
CA GLY A 423 -17.08 17.86 5.44
C GLY A 423 -16.33 17.34 4.21
N VAL A 424 -17.00 16.63 3.29
CA VAL A 424 -16.37 16.15 2.06
C VAL A 424 -16.08 17.33 1.11
N SER A 425 -14.81 17.52 0.75
CA SER A 425 -14.39 18.59 -0.16
C SER A 425 -15.08 18.54 -1.53
N LEU A 426 -15.25 19.71 -2.17
CA LEU A 426 -15.83 19.83 -3.51
C LEU A 426 -15.19 18.92 -4.57
N GLN A 427 -13.86 18.76 -4.52
CA GLN A 427 -13.12 17.90 -5.43
C GLN A 427 -13.48 16.42 -5.21
N LYS A 428 -13.49 15.97 -3.95
CA LYS A 428 -13.88 14.60 -3.58
C LYS A 428 -15.34 14.33 -3.96
N ARG A 429 -16.27 15.25 -3.65
CA ARG A 429 -17.69 15.12 -4.07
C ARG A 429 -17.85 15.02 -5.58
N PHE A 430 -17.12 15.84 -6.36
CA PHE A 430 -17.17 15.79 -7.82
C PHE A 430 -16.70 14.44 -8.37
N PHE A 431 -15.54 13.95 -7.93
CA PHE A 431 -14.99 12.68 -8.40
C PHE A 431 -15.79 11.47 -7.88
N GLY A 432 -16.27 11.51 -6.64
CA GLY A 432 -17.12 10.46 -6.07
C GLY A 432 -18.47 10.34 -6.79
N ASN A 433 -19.03 11.46 -7.23
CA ASN A 433 -20.30 11.51 -7.98
C ASN A 433 -20.11 11.58 -9.51
N PHE A 434 -19.00 11.08 -10.05
CA PHE A 434 -18.70 11.19 -11.48
C PHE A 434 -19.79 10.60 -12.39
N GLU A 435 -20.53 9.58 -11.93
CA GLU A 435 -21.69 9.04 -12.64
C GLU A 435 -22.71 10.12 -13.02
N THR A 436 -23.00 11.06 -12.11
CA THR A 436 -23.93 12.17 -12.36
C THR A 436 -23.37 13.11 -13.41
N ALA A 437 -22.08 13.43 -13.32
CA ALA A 437 -21.39 14.25 -14.32
C ALA A 437 -21.40 13.58 -15.71
N ALA A 438 -21.19 12.26 -15.77
CA ALA A 438 -21.20 11.49 -17.00
C ALA A 438 -22.59 11.43 -17.64
N LYS A 439 -23.66 11.23 -16.85
CA LYS A 439 -25.06 11.27 -17.34
C LYS A 439 -25.42 12.61 -17.97
N VAL A 440 -25.13 13.71 -17.27
CA VAL A 440 -25.38 15.07 -17.78
C VAL A 440 -24.49 15.38 -18.98
N GLY A 441 -23.20 15.03 -18.88
CA GLY A 441 -22.19 15.20 -19.91
C GLY A 441 -22.60 14.54 -21.22
N SER A 442 -22.98 13.26 -21.15
CA SER A 442 -23.47 12.43 -22.26
C SER A 442 -24.76 12.97 -22.88
N PHE A 443 -25.74 13.37 -22.07
CA PHE A 443 -27.00 13.96 -22.57
C PHE A 443 -26.76 15.23 -23.41
N PHE A 444 -25.78 16.05 -23.00
CA PHE A 444 -25.36 17.27 -23.71
C PHE A 444 -24.06 17.12 -24.52
N ALA A 445 -23.64 15.89 -24.87
CA ALA A 445 -22.30 15.58 -25.37
C ALA A 445 -21.67 16.58 -26.36
N PRO A 446 -22.33 17.00 -27.46
CA PRO A 446 -21.72 17.98 -28.38
C PRO A 446 -21.34 19.31 -27.72
N VAL A 447 -22.14 19.77 -26.76
CA VAL A 447 -21.87 21.00 -25.99
C VAL A 447 -20.87 20.73 -24.88
N SER A 448 -21.03 19.62 -24.15
CA SER A 448 -20.13 19.21 -23.06
C SER A 448 -18.69 19.06 -23.57
N ASN A 449 -18.49 18.32 -24.67
CA ASN A 449 -17.18 18.07 -25.26
C ASN A 449 -16.57 19.35 -25.84
N TRP A 450 -17.39 20.20 -26.50
CA TRP A 450 -16.93 21.51 -26.96
C TRP A 450 -16.46 22.38 -25.80
N ALA A 451 -17.22 22.44 -24.70
CA ALA A 451 -16.87 23.20 -23.52
C ALA A 451 -15.61 22.65 -22.83
N ALA A 452 -15.48 21.32 -22.70
CA ALA A 452 -14.30 20.65 -22.15
C ALA A 452 -13.02 20.88 -22.98
N GLY A 453 -13.17 21.14 -24.29
CA GLY A 453 -12.07 21.47 -25.19
C GLY A 453 -11.56 22.92 -25.10
N LEU A 454 -12.23 23.82 -24.36
CA LEU A 454 -11.80 25.21 -24.21
C LEU A 454 -10.72 25.35 -23.13
N GLY A 455 -9.58 25.99 -23.42
CA GLY A 455 -8.53 26.21 -22.40
C GLY A 455 -9.04 26.93 -21.14
N VAL A 456 -9.95 27.90 -21.31
CA VAL A 456 -10.56 28.62 -20.18
C VAL A 456 -11.37 27.70 -19.27
N SER A 457 -12.02 26.64 -19.79
CA SER A 457 -12.76 25.72 -18.92
C SER A 457 -11.81 24.85 -18.11
N ARG A 458 -10.69 24.44 -18.70
CA ARG A 458 -9.61 23.72 -17.99
C ARG A 458 -9.02 24.54 -16.86
N ASP A 459 -8.72 25.83 -17.10
CA ASP A 459 -8.23 26.74 -16.06
C ASP A 459 -9.24 26.89 -14.89
N VAL A 460 -10.54 26.92 -15.22
CA VAL A 460 -11.62 26.97 -14.21
C VAL A 460 -11.69 25.65 -13.43
N MET A 461 -11.67 24.50 -14.10
CA MET A 461 -11.70 23.19 -13.45
C MET A 461 -10.47 22.95 -12.57
N GLU A 462 -9.28 23.35 -13.00
CA GLU A 462 -8.07 23.28 -12.18
C GLU A 462 -8.21 24.14 -10.92
N ARG A 463 -8.74 25.35 -11.05
CA ARG A 463 -8.89 26.27 -9.93
C ARG A 463 -9.92 25.81 -8.90
N PHE A 464 -11.06 25.29 -9.34
CA PHE A 464 -12.19 24.97 -8.45
C PHE A 464 -12.29 23.49 -8.10
N LEU A 465 -12.05 22.60 -9.07
CA LEU A 465 -12.13 21.15 -8.90
C LEU A 465 -10.75 20.50 -8.74
N GLY A 466 -9.65 21.25 -8.93
CA GLY A 466 -8.30 20.70 -8.83
C GLY A 466 -7.96 19.69 -9.94
N ILE A 467 -8.63 19.77 -11.09
CA ILE A 467 -8.32 18.93 -12.25
C ILE A 467 -7.17 19.58 -13.04
N ASP A 468 -6.03 18.92 -13.16
CA ASP A 468 -4.85 19.47 -13.85
C ASP A 468 -5.16 19.83 -15.32
N ALA A 469 -4.87 21.07 -15.74
CA ALA A 469 -5.20 21.54 -17.09
C ALA A 469 -4.43 20.79 -18.20
N ARG A 470 -3.33 20.11 -17.87
CA ARG A 470 -2.56 19.28 -18.81
C ARG A 470 -3.27 17.97 -19.14
N ARG A 471 -4.27 17.54 -18.34
CA ARG A 471 -5.02 16.31 -18.59
C ARG A 471 -6.03 16.48 -19.72
N GLU A 472 -6.16 15.43 -20.51
CA GLU A 472 -7.26 15.27 -21.44
C GLU A 472 -8.49 14.78 -20.70
N LEU A 473 -9.61 15.47 -20.92
CA LEU A 473 -10.89 15.12 -20.30
C LEU A 473 -11.60 14.06 -21.13
N PRO A 474 -12.32 13.11 -20.49
CA PRO A 474 -13.07 12.09 -21.21
C PRO A 474 -14.06 12.69 -22.21
N GLU A 475 -14.13 12.11 -23.41
CA GLU A 475 -15.11 12.52 -24.41
C GLU A 475 -16.44 11.79 -24.19
N PHE A 476 -17.50 12.52 -23.86
CA PHE A 476 -18.82 11.92 -23.66
C PHE A 476 -19.49 11.58 -24.99
N GLN A 477 -20.16 10.42 -25.03
CA GLN A 477 -20.95 9.98 -26.18
C GLN A 477 -22.42 10.30 -25.98
N ARG A 478 -23.09 10.78 -27.04
CA ARG A 478 -24.53 11.09 -26.98
C ARG A 478 -25.41 9.83 -26.99
N GLU A 479 -25.01 8.83 -27.76
CA GLU A 479 -25.63 7.51 -27.75
C GLU A 479 -24.89 6.66 -26.73
N THR A 480 -25.56 6.27 -25.65
CA THR A 480 -24.97 5.40 -24.63
C THR A 480 -24.94 3.94 -25.08
N LEU A 481 -24.20 3.08 -24.36
CA LEU A 481 -24.26 1.63 -24.61
C LEU A 481 -25.69 1.12 -24.49
N LYS A 482 -26.40 1.54 -23.43
CA LYS A 482 -27.80 1.18 -23.18
C LYS A 482 -28.72 1.62 -24.32
N ASP A 483 -28.66 2.90 -24.73
CA ASP A 483 -29.48 3.42 -25.84
C ASP A 483 -29.23 2.64 -27.14
N TRP A 484 -27.95 2.39 -27.44
CA TRP A 484 -27.57 1.60 -28.60
C TRP A 484 -28.15 0.19 -28.52
N PHE A 485 -27.98 -0.49 -27.39
CA PHE A 485 -28.41 -1.87 -27.19
C PHE A 485 -29.93 -2.01 -27.33
N GLU A 486 -30.71 -1.13 -26.71
CA GLU A 486 -32.18 -1.10 -26.80
C GLU A 486 -32.70 -0.86 -28.23
N SER A 487 -31.94 -0.12 -29.04
CA SER A 487 -32.31 0.16 -30.44
C SER A 487 -32.10 -1.01 -31.39
N ARG A 488 -31.39 -2.06 -30.96
CA ARG A 488 -31.06 -3.23 -31.79
C ARG A 488 -32.21 -4.22 -31.88
N THR A 489 -32.25 -4.93 -33.01
CA THR A 489 -33.15 -6.07 -33.24
C THR A 489 -32.41 -7.41 -33.35
N SER A 490 -31.08 -7.40 -33.33
CA SER A 490 -30.26 -8.61 -33.41
C SER A 490 -30.42 -9.43 -32.14
N ARG A 491 -30.60 -10.73 -32.31
CA ARG A 491 -30.60 -11.74 -31.24
C ARG A 491 -29.77 -12.92 -31.70
N VAL A 492 -29.19 -13.65 -30.76
CA VAL A 492 -28.58 -14.93 -31.04
C VAL A 492 -29.70 -15.96 -31.24
N ASP A 493 -29.67 -16.67 -32.36
CA ASP A 493 -30.58 -17.78 -32.62
C ASP A 493 -30.07 -19.03 -31.88
N ASP A 494 -30.92 -19.64 -31.05
CA ASP A 494 -30.60 -20.83 -30.22
C ASP A 494 -29.35 -20.63 -29.32
N PRO A 495 -29.40 -19.67 -28.39
CA PRO A 495 -28.23 -19.31 -27.59
C PRO A 495 -27.79 -20.45 -26.69
N VAL A 496 -26.47 -20.64 -26.57
CA VAL A 496 -25.90 -21.65 -25.66
C VAL A 496 -26.04 -21.23 -24.20
N ARG A 497 -26.15 -19.92 -23.94
CA ARG A 497 -26.39 -19.31 -22.64
C ARG A 497 -26.84 -17.85 -22.77
N THR A 498 -27.32 -17.28 -21.67
CA THR A 498 -27.62 -15.84 -21.56
C THR A 498 -26.73 -15.21 -20.51
N ALA A 499 -26.14 -14.04 -20.81
CA ALA A 499 -25.29 -13.30 -19.90
C ALA A 499 -25.69 -11.83 -19.81
N VAL A 500 -25.43 -11.23 -18.66
CA VAL A 500 -25.60 -9.80 -18.41
C VAL A 500 -24.28 -9.09 -18.65
N VAL A 501 -24.24 -8.09 -19.52
CA VAL A 501 -23.09 -7.18 -19.62
C VAL A 501 -23.36 -5.98 -18.74
N TYR A 502 -22.58 -5.83 -17.67
CA TYR A 502 -22.70 -4.73 -16.73
C TYR A 502 -22.24 -3.40 -17.39
N PRO A 503 -23.13 -2.39 -17.53
CA PRO A 503 -22.79 -1.15 -18.22
C PRO A 503 -22.19 -0.13 -17.26
N ASP A 504 -20.91 -0.31 -16.91
CA ASP A 504 -20.19 0.66 -16.08
C ASP A 504 -20.22 2.10 -16.65
N VAL A 505 -19.95 3.09 -15.80
CA VAL A 505 -20.10 4.51 -16.14
C VAL A 505 -19.32 4.89 -17.40
N TYR A 506 -18.07 4.46 -17.48
CA TYR A 506 -17.19 4.82 -18.59
C TYR A 506 -17.57 4.06 -19.85
N THR A 507 -17.83 2.76 -19.77
CA THR A 507 -18.33 1.99 -20.91
C THR A 507 -19.65 2.54 -21.43
N ASN A 508 -20.56 2.97 -20.55
CA ASN A 508 -21.88 3.44 -20.97
C ASN A 508 -21.86 4.86 -21.56
N HIS A 509 -21.03 5.76 -21.06
CA HIS A 509 -21.08 7.18 -21.41
C HIS A 509 -19.85 7.73 -22.16
N VAL A 510 -18.72 7.04 -22.14
CA VAL A 510 -17.43 7.53 -22.68
C VAL A 510 -16.89 6.56 -23.73
N GLN A 511 -16.54 5.34 -23.31
CA GLN A 511 -15.96 4.30 -24.15
C GLN A 511 -17.03 3.35 -24.72
N VAL A 512 -18.07 3.90 -25.35
CA VAL A 512 -19.25 3.12 -25.79
C VAL A 512 -18.88 1.99 -26.77
N GLU A 513 -17.89 2.20 -27.63
CA GLU A 513 -17.44 1.15 -28.55
C GLU A 513 -16.81 -0.06 -27.84
N ARG A 514 -16.26 0.10 -26.63
CA ARG A 514 -15.77 -1.01 -25.79
C ARG A 514 -16.93 -1.95 -25.40
N GLY A 515 -18.03 -1.38 -24.92
CA GLY A 515 -19.24 -2.15 -24.60
C GLY A 515 -19.88 -2.78 -25.82
N LYS A 516 -19.98 -2.04 -26.93
CA LYS A 516 -20.47 -2.57 -28.21
C LYS A 516 -19.63 -3.72 -28.74
N ALA A 517 -18.32 -3.67 -28.52
CA ALA A 517 -17.39 -4.75 -28.86
C ALA A 517 -17.65 -5.98 -27.99
N ALA A 518 -17.77 -5.82 -26.67
CA ALA A 518 -18.09 -6.91 -25.75
C ALA A 518 -19.38 -7.63 -26.15
N VAL A 519 -20.47 -6.89 -26.39
CA VAL A 519 -21.75 -7.50 -26.82
C VAL A 519 -21.58 -8.29 -28.12
N ARG A 520 -20.89 -7.73 -29.13
CA ARG A 520 -20.65 -8.42 -30.40
C ARG A 520 -19.80 -9.69 -30.25
N THR A 521 -18.76 -9.64 -29.42
CA THR A 521 -17.90 -10.80 -29.14
C THR A 521 -18.71 -11.91 -28.50
N LEU A 522 -19.49 -11.60 -27.45
CA LEU A 522 -20.31 -12.58 -26.75
C LEU A 522 -21.39 -13.19 -27.67
N GLU A 523 -22.10 -12.36 -28.44
CA GLU A 523 -23.10 -12.81 -29.40
C GLU A 523 -22.49 -13.73 -30.48
N ALA A 524 -21.28 -13.41 -30.97
CA ALA A 524 -20.57 -14.24 -31.95
C ALA A 524 -20.15 -15.61 -31.39
N LEU A 525 -19.91 -15.69 -30.07
CA LEU A 525 -19.65 -16.94 -29.35
C LEU A 525 -20.94 -17.66 -28.90
N GLY A 526 -22.11 -17.22 -29.38
CA GLY A 526 -23.39 -17.87 -29.12
C GLY A 526 -24.07 -17.48 -27.80
N VAL A 527 -23.61 -16.42 -27.14
CA VAL A 527 -24.19 -15.92 -25.88
C VAL A 527 -25.26 -14.87 -26.17
N ASP A 528 -26.49 -15.09 -25.71
CA ASP A 528 -27.52 -14.04 -25.71
C ASP A 528 -27.19 -13.01 -24.62
N VAL A 529 -27.18 -11.73 -24.98
CA VAL A 529 -26.71 -10.68 -24.08
C VAL A 529 -27.88 -9.83 -23.56
N ILE A 530 -27.78 -9.39 -22.32
CA ILE A 530 -28.65 -8.40 -21.71
C ILE A 530 -27.80 -7.26 -21.16
N VAL A 531 -28.20 -6.01 -21.41
CA VAL A 531 -27.59 -4.82 -20.81
C VAL A 531 -28.65 -4.14 -19.94
N PRO A 532 -28.62 -4.32 -18.61
CA PRO A 532 -29.66 -3.80 -17.72
C PRO A 532 -29.44 -2.32 -17.37
N ASP A 533 -30.48 -1.65 -16.90
CA ASP A 533 -30.37 -0.32 -16.31
C ASP A 533 -30.03 -0.45 -14.81
N VAL A 534 -28.73 -0.47 -14.52
CA VAL A 534 -28.18 -0.55 -13.16
C VAL A 534 -27.28 0.65 -12.87
N ARG A 535 -27.13 0.97 -11.57
CA ARG A 535 -26.26 2.04 -11.06
C ARG A 535 -24.79 1.69 -11.24
N SER A 536 -23.90 2.66 -11.04
CA SER A 536 -22.45 2.41 -10.97
C SER A 536 -22.05 1.62 -9.72
N SER A 537 -20.86 1.01 -9.76
CA SER A 537 -20.42 0.00 -8.78
C SER A 537 -20.16 0.56 -7.38
N GLY A 538 -20.05 1.88 -7.24
CA GLY A 538 -19.56 2.52 -6.02
C GLY A 538 -18.03 2.67 -5.97
N ARG A 539 -17.28 2.24 -7.00
CA ARG A 539 -15.81 2.38 -7.04
C ARG A 539 -15.34 3.84 -6.93
N ALA A 540 -15.98 4.75 -7.65
CA ALA A 540 -15.64 6.17 -7.63
C ALA A 540 -15.80 6.81 -6.23
N PRO A 541 -16.97 6.71 -5.55
CA PRO A 541 -17.11 7.23 -4.19
C PRO A 541 -16.19 6.52 -3.19
N LEU A 542 -16.02 5.20 -3.28
CA LEU A 542 -15.11 4.45 -2.40
C LEU A 542 -13.67 5.00 -2.48
N SER A 543 -13.18 5.29 -3.70
CA SER A 543 -11.85 5.87 -3.91
C SER A 543 -11.66 7.25 -3.28
N GLN A 544 -12.74 7.96 -2.95
CA GLN A 544 -12.68 9.26 -2.27
C GLN A 544 -12.89 9.18 -0.76
N GLY A 545 -13.06 7.96 -0.21
CA GLY A 545 -13.46 7.76 1.19
C GLY A 545 -14.90 8.17 1.45
N MET A 546 -15.79 7.98 0.47
CA MET A 546 -17.23 8.20 0.61
C MET A 546 -17.90 6.83 0.79
N ILE A 547 -17.77 6.27 1.99
CA ILE A 547 -18.14 4.86 2.27
C ILE A 547 -19.65 4.67 2.21
N ALA A 548 -20.43 5.56 2.81
CA ALA A 548 -21.90 5.44 2.83
C ALA A 548 -22.49 5.46 1.42
N THR A 549 -21.93 6.32 0.55
CA THR A 549 -22.33 6.38 -0.87
C THR A 549 -21.92 5.12 -1.63
N ALA A 550 -20.75 4.55 -1.34
CA ALA A 550 -20.32 3.29 -1.96
C ALA A 550 -21.20 2.11 -1.53
N GLU A 551 -21.60 2.05 -0.26
CA GLU A 551 -22.52 1.05 0.29
C GLU A 551 -23.91 1.13 -0.35
N ASP A 552 -24.48 2.33 -0.48
CA ASP A 552 -25.75 2.57 -1.18
C ASP A 552 -25.71 2.06 -2.63
N HIS A 553 -24.64 2.38 -3.35
CA HIS A 553 -24.42 1.85 -4.70
C HIS A 553 -24.33 0.32 -4.73
N ALA A 554 -23.65 -0.31 -3.76
CA ALA A 554 -23.54 -1.76 -3.69
C ALA A 554 -24.91 -2.44 -3.52
N HIS A 555 -25.76 -1.88 -2.65
CA HIS A 555 -27.13 -2.37 -2.47
C HIS A 555 -27.98 -2.21 -3.73
N ASP A 556 -27.93 -1.06 -4.39
CA ASP A 556 -28.67 -0.80 -5.63
C ASP A 556 -28.23 -1.72 -6.77
N VAL A 557 -26.92 -1.90 -6.95
CA VAL A 557 -26.36 -2.80 -7.97
C VAL A 557 -26.79 -4.24 -7.71
N TYR A 558 -26.67 -4.71 -6.46
CA TYR A 558 -27.13 -6.05 -6.11
C TYR A 558 -28.64 -6.23 -6.37
N ALA A 559 -29.46 -5.25 -5.96
CA ALA A 559 -30.90 -5.30 -6.19
C ALA A 559 -31.25 -5.36 -7.69
N GLY A 560 -30.51 -4.62 -8.53
CA GLY A 560 -30.69 -4.61 -9.99
C GLY A 560 -30.22 -5.87 -10.70
N LEU A 561 -29.30 -6.64 -10.10
CA LEU A 561 -28.72 -7.85 -10.69
C LEU A 561 -29.27 -9.16 -10.09
N ALA A 562 -29.87 -9.13 -8.90
CA ALA A 562 -30.29 -10.32 -8.16
C ALA A 562 -31.23 -11.24 -8.97
N GLU A 563 -32.20 -10.68 -9.68
CA GLU A 563 -33.13 -11.48 -10.52
C GLU A 563 -32.40 -12.16 -11.68
N HIS A 564 -31.37 -11.53 -12.25
CA HIS A 564 -30.54 -12.15 -13.30
C HIS A 564 -29.73 -13.32 -12.75
N ILE A 565 -29.16 -13.16 -11.55
CA ILE A 565 -28.43 -14.22 -10.86
C ILE A 565 -29.37 -15.37 -10.50
N ASP A 566 -30.59 -15.10 -10.03
CA ASP A 566 -31.61 -16.12 -9.73
C ASP A 566 -32.03 -16.92 -10.97
N ASP A 567 -32.02 -16.28 -12.15
CA ASP A 567 -32.25 -16.93 -13.44
C ASP A 567 -31.01 -17.70 -13.98
N GLY A 568 -29.92 -17.76 -13.21
CA GLY A 568 -28.70 -18.48 -13.57
C GLY A 568 -27.87 -17.79 -14.66
N ARG A 569 -27.95 -16.45 -14.75
CA ARG A 569 -27.21 -15.64 -15.73
C ARG A 569 -25.94 -15.09 -15.10
N ASP A 570 -24.84 -15.24 -15.81
CA ASP A 570 -23.54 -14.69 -15.41
C ASP A 570 -23.50 -13.18 -15.67
N ILE A 571 -22.77 -12.47 -14.82
CA ILE A 571 -22.54 -11.03 -14.92
C ILE A 571 -21.13 -10.81 -15.49
N VAL A 572 -21.07 -10.33 -16.73
CA VAL A 572 -19.83 -10.00 -17.42
C VAL A 572 -19.51 -8.54 -17.19
N VAL A 573 -18.37 -8.28 -16.54
CA VAL A 573 -17.87 -6.96 -16.18
C VAL A 573 -16.65 -6.63 -17.03
N ILE A 574 -16.68 -5.46 -17.67
CA ILE A 574 -15.60 -5.05 -18.59
C ILE A 574 -14.46 -4.36 -17.84
N GLU A 575 -14.78 -3.48 -16.89
CA GLU A 575 -13.78 -2.73 -16.14
C GLU A 575 -13.29 -3.55 -14.93
N PRO A 576 -11.99 -3.90 -14.83
CA PRO A 576 -11.48 -4.74 -13.74
C PRO A 576 -11.67 -4.13 -12.35
N SER A 577 -11.66 -2.79 -12.24
CA SER A 577 -11.91 -2.11 -10.97
C SER A 577 -13.37 -2.25 -10.50
N ASP A 578 -14.33 -2.43 -11.40
CA ASP A 578 -15.72 -2.72 -11.03
C ASP A 578 -15.87 -4.18 -10.60
N LEU A 579 -15.20 -5.12 -11.27
CA LEU A 579 -15.23 -6.53 -10.87
C LEU A 579 -14.64 -6.72 -9.46
N ALA A 580 -13.56 -6.03 -9.15
CA ALA A 580 -12.98 -6.05 -7.80
C ALA A 580 -13.94 -5.49 -6.73
N MET A 581 -14.88 -4.60 -7.08
CA MET A 581 -15.95 -4.25 -6.15
C MET A 581 -16.82 -5.47 -5.86
N PHE A 582 -17.24 -6.21 -6.90
CA PHE A 582 -18.16 -7.34 -6.76
C PHE A 582 -17.52 -8.54 -6.07
N ARG A 583 -16.24 -8.82 -6.33
CA ARG A 583 -15.52 -9.99 -5.81
C ARG A 583 -14.83 -9.77 -4.46
N THR A 584 -14.64 -8.52 -4.03
CA THR A 584 -13.87 -8.23 -2.81
C THR A 584 -14.53 -7.16 -1.95
N GLU A 585 -14.79 -5.96 -2.49
CA GLU A 585 -15.23 -4.85 -1.62
C GLU A 585 -16.67 -4.97 -1.13
N TYR A 586 -17.55 -5.61 -1.91
CA TYR A 586 -18.96 -5.79 -1.53
C TYR A 586 -19.15 -6.69 -0.31
N GLU A 587 -18.14 -7.47 0.09
CA GLU A 587 -18.14 -8.23 1.34
C GLU A 587 -18.39 -7.32 2.55
N LYS A 588 -17.90 -6.08 2.48
CA LYS A 588 -17.97 -5.09 3.55
C LYS A 588 -19.33 -4.38 3.64
N PHE A 589 -20.14 -4.47 2.60
CA PHE A 589 -21.39 -3.71 2.44
C PHE A 589 -22.63 -4.61 2.40
N LEU A 590 -22.51 -5.79 1.78
CA LEU A 590 -23.63 -6.68 1.56
C LEU A 590 -23.66 -7.78 2.63
N PRO A 591 -24.86 -8.31 2.97
CA PRO A 591 -24.94 -9.55 3.73
C PRO A 591 -24.18 -10.68 3.01
N GLU A 592 -23.47 -11.52 3.75
CA GLU A 592 -22.61 -12.62 3.26
C GLU A 592 -23.21 -13.37 2.06
N LYS A 593 -24.43 -13.92 2.20
CA LYS A 593 -25.12 -14.63 1.10
C LYS A 593 -25.33 -13.78 -0.16
N SER A 594 -25.54 -12.48 -0.01
CA SER A 594 -25.73 -11.57 -1.15
C SER A 594 -24.40 -11.31 -1.85
N PHE A 595 -23.33 -11.09 -1.07
CA PHE A 595 -21.97 -10.96 -1.56
C PHE A 595 -21.49 -12.23 -2.30
N GLU A 596 -21.61 -13.41 -1.69
CA GLU A 596 -21.24 -14.69 -2.31
C GLU A 596 -21.92 -14.85 -3.67
N ARG A 597 -23.24 -14.61 -3.73
CA ARG A 597 -24.02 -14.73 -4.97
C ARG A 597 -23.52 -13.83 -6.10
N ILE A 598 -23.21 -12.56 -5.82
CA ILE A 598 -22.75 -11.63 -6.86
C ILE A 598 -21.28 -11.88 -7.21
N SER A 599 -20.44 -12.20 -6.23
CA SER A 599 -19.02 -12.52 -6.43
C SER A 599 -18.85 -13.74 -7.33
N GLU A 600 -19.56 -14.84 -7.02
CA GLU A 600 -19.51 -16.10 -7.78
C GLU A 600 -20.09 -15.98 -9.20
N ALA A 601 -21.12 -15.14 -9.38
CA ALA A 601 -21.78 -14.97 -10.68
C ALA A 601 -21.06 -13.97 -11.59
N SER A 602 -20.04 -13.25 -11.11
CA SER A 602 -19.40 -12.16 -11.85
C SER A 602 -18.05 -12.55 -12.42
N TYR A 603 -17.79 -12.19 -13.67
CA TYR A 603 -16.58 -12.53 -14.43
C TYR A 603 -16.04 -11.32 -15.18
N GLU A 604 -14.71 -11.24 -15.34
CA GLU A 604 -14.09 -10.27 -16.23
C GLU A 604 -14.37 -10.66 -17.69
N VAL A 605 -14.44 -9.69 -18.60
CA VAL A 605 -14.86 -9.96 -19.99
C VAL A 605 -13.93 -10.90 -20.74
N MET A 606 -12.60 -10.80 -20.57
CA MET A 606 -11.64 -11.71 -21.19
C MET A 606 -11.55 -13.06 -20.46
N GLU A 607 -11.71 -13.10 -19.13
CA GLU A 607 -11.92 -14.34 -18.35
C GLU A 607 -13.12 -15.13 -18.90
N TYR A 608 -14.23 -14.44 -19.13
CA TYR A 608 -15.45 -15.06 -19.63
C TYR A 608 -15.30 -15.55 -21.07
N VAL A 609 -14.67 -14.76 -21.95
CA VAL A 609 -14.35 -15.17 -23.33
C VAL A 609 -13.42 -16.39 -23.34
N PHE A 610 -12.37 -16.37 -22.52
CA PHE A 610 -11.47 -17.52 -22.34
C PHE A 610 -12.26 -18.78 -21.96
N GLY A 611 -13.13 -18.67 -20.94
CA GLY A 611 -13.99 -19.76 -20.52
C GLY A 611 -14.88 -20.31 -21.65
N LEU A 612 -15.46 -19.46 -22.49
CA LEU A 612 -16.27 -19.89 -23.63
C LEU A 612 -15.44 -20.68 -24.66
N LEU A 613 -14.24 -20.20 -24.99
CA LEU A 613 -13.35 -20.86 -25.95
C LEU A 613 -12.90 -22.23 -25.45
N GLU A 614 -12.50 -22.32 -24.17
CA GLU A 614 -12.13 -23.59 -23.54
C GLU A 614 -13.28 -24.62 -23.51
N HIS A 615 -14.52 -24.15 -23.51
CA HIS A 615 -15.72 -24.99 -23.58
C HIS A 615 -16.25 -25.20 -25.01
N GLY A 616 -15.45 -24.88 -26.03
CA GLY A 616 -15.71 -25.23 -27.42
C GLY A 616 -16.50 -24.20 -28.23
N ALA A 617 -16.58 -22.95 -27.78
CA ALA A 617 -17.06 -21.86 -28.62
C ALA A 617 -16.12 -21.65 -29.83
N ASP A 618 -16.69 -21.22 -30.96
CA ASP A 618 -15.96 -21.10 -32.21
C ASP A 618 -15.04 -19.87 -32.23
N ALA A 619 -13.73 -20.08 -32.08
CA ALA A 619 -12.73 -19.02 -32.15
C ALA A 619 -12.71 -18.31 -33.52
N ASP A 620 -13.09 -19.00 -34.61
CA ASP A 620 -13.14 -18.42 -35.95
C ASP A 620 -14.28 -17.37 -36.09
N ALA A 621 -15.21 -17.32 -35.12
CA ALA A 621 -16.22 -16.27 -35.05
C ALA A 621 -15.66 -14.92 -34.57
N LEU A 622 -14.45 -14.91 -33.99
CA LEU A 622 -13.76 -13.71 -33.50
C LEU A 622 -12.81 -13.13 -34.55
N SER A 623 -12.38 -11.88 -34.35
CA SER A 623 -11.33 -11.28 -35.17
C SER A 623 -9.98 -11.95 -34.87
N ALA A 624 -9.44 -12.66 -35.85
CA ALA A 624 -8.09 -13.23 -35.77
C ALA A 624 -7.01 -12.15 -35.88
N GLY A 625 -5.94 -12.28 -35.09
CA GLY A 625 -4.78 -11.39 -35.12
C GLY A 625 -3.96 -11.51 -36.40
N THR A 626 -3.91 -12.70 -37.03
CA THR A 626 -3.13 -12.99 -38.25
C THR A 626 -1.66 -12.51 -38.18
N GLY A 627 -1.03 -12.59 -37.00
CA GLY A 627 0.32 -12.07 -36.75
C GLY A 627 0.37 -10.58 -36.42
N GLY A 628 -0.74 -9.99 -35.96
CA GLY A 628 -0.77 -8.63 -35.43
C GLY A 628 0.01 -8.52 -34.13
N GLU A 629 0.94 -7.57 -34.06
CA GLU A 629 1.77 -7.34 -32.89
C GLU A 629 1.07 -6.40 -31.89
N VAL A 630 1.03 -6.81 -30.62
CA VAL A 630 0.36 -6.12 -29.52
C VAL A 630 1.35 -5.87 -28.39
N ALA A 631 1.34 -4.65 -27.85
CA ALA A 631 1.95 -4.30 -26.58
C ALA A 631 0.83 -4.15 -25.54
N TYR A 632 0.79 -5.06 -24.57
CA TYR A 632 -0.33 -5.21 -23.64
C TYR A 632 0.06 -4.79 -22.22
N HIS A 633 -0.79 -3.99 -21.58
CA HIS A 633 -0.69 -3.67 -20.16
C HIS A 633 -1.97 -4.08 -19.41
N SER A 634 -1.84 -5.09 -18.56
CA SER A 634 -2.90 -5.53 -17.65
C SER A 634 -3.18 -4.47 -16.58
N HIS A 635 -4.46 -4.31 -16.22
CA HIS A 635 -4.89 -3.38 -15.17
C HIS A 635 -4.46 -3.87 -13.78
N CYS A 636 -4.10 -2.98 -12.85
CA CYS A 636 -3.63 -3.37 -11.52
C CYS A 636 -4.64 -4.26 -10.75
N GLN A 637 -5.93 -3.91 -10.78
CA GLN A 637 -7.00 -4.73 -10.19
C GLN A 637 -7.21 -6.07 -10.93
N GLN A 638 -6.86 -6.16 -12.22
CA GLN A 638 -6.91 -7.44 -12.95
C GLN A 638 -5.82 -8.38 -12.42
N ARG A 639 -4.61 -7.86 -12.13
CA ARG A 639 -3.50 -8.62 -11.55
C ARG A 639 -3.78 -9.09 -10.12
N THR A 640 -4.33 -8.22 -9.28
CA THR A 640 -4.65 -8.61 -7.88
C THR A 640 -5.77 -9.64 -7.81
N LEU A 641 -6.63 -9.73 -8.82
CA LEU A 641 -7.62 -10.80 -8.97
C LEU A 641 -7.05 -12.05 -9.68
N GLY A 642 -5.80 -12.03 -10.17
CA GLY A 642 -5.17 -13.14 -10.89
C GLY A 642 -5.76 -13.43 -12.27
N LEU A 643 -6.26 -12.40 -12.98
CA LEU A 643 -7.04 -12.55 -14.21
C LEU A 643 -6.29 -12.14 -15.49
N GLU A 644 -5.06 -11.67 -15.39
CA GLU A 644 -4.28 -11.18 -16.53
C GLU A 644 -3.95 -12.26 -17.56
N GLY A 645 -3.71 -13.49 -17.09
CA GLY A 645 -3.36 -14.63 -17.94
C GLY A 645 -4.46 -15.02 -18.93
N HIS A 646 -5.73 -14.74 -18.61
CA HIS A 646 -6.85 -15.00 -19.52
C HIS A 646 -6.79 -14.10 -20.76
N THR A 647 -6.45 -12.82 -20.59
CA THR A 647 -6.28 -11.92 -21.73
C THR A 647 -5.14 -12.39 -22.63
N GLU A 648 -4.00 -12.76 -22.05
CA GLU A 648 -2.83 -13.23 -22.81
C GLU A 648 -3.12 -14.51 -23.59
N ALA A 649 -3.80 -15.47 -22.95
CA ALA A 649 -4.20 -16.72 -23.58
C ALA A 649 -5.13 -16.47 -24.77
N VAL A 650 -6.21 -15.70 -24.58
CA VAL A 650 -7.17 -15.41 -25.65
C VAL A 650 -6.51 -14.71 -26.83
N LEU A 651 -5.67 -13.69 -26.58
CA LEU A 651 -4.97 -12.99 -27.66
C LEU A 651 -3.98 -13.92 -28.39
N SER A 652 -3.24 -14.75 -27.67
CA SER A 652 -2.29 -15.69 -28.26
C SER A 652 -2.99 -16.76 -29.12
N ASP A 653 -4.09 -17.32 -28.63
CA ASP A 653 -4.88 -18.35 -29.33
C ASP A 653 -5.52 -17.81 -30.63
N LEU A 654 -5.90 -16.52 -30.63
CA LEU A 654 -6.38 -15.83 -31.83
C LEU A 654 -5.25 -15.40 -32.78
N GLY A 655 -3.99 -15.72 -32.47
CA GLY A 655 -2.83 -15.50 -33.32
C GLY A 655 -2.28 -14.07 -33.30
N TYR A 656 -2.44 -13.36 -32.17
CA TYR A 656 -1.69 -12.13 -31.90
C TYR A 656 -0.30 -12.45 -31.34
N ASP A 657 0.68 -11.63 -31.67
CA ASP A 657 1.98 -11.65 -31.01
C ASP A 657 1.97 -10.64 -29.85
N VAL A 658 1.90 -11.13 -28.61
CA VAL A 658 1.66 -10.31 -27.42
C VAL A 658 2.96 -10.08 -26.65
N ALA A 659 3.33 -8.81 -26.50
CA ALA A 659 4.35 -8.36 -25.57
C ALA A 659 3.68 -7.73 -24.35
N THR A 660 3.64 -8.44 -23.22
CA THR A 660 3.05 -7.92 -21.97
C THR A 660 4.07 -7.10 -21.18
N SER A 661 3.64 -5.94 -20.67
CA SER A 661 4.42 -5.15 -19.72
C SER A 661 4.49 -5.81 -18.35
N ASP A 662 5.68 -5.88 -17.77
CA ASP A 662 5.89 -6.22 -16.36
C ASP A 662 5.61 -5.04 -15.42
N VAL A 663 5.47 -3.79 -15.92
CA VAL A 663 5.06 -2.63 -15.10
C VAL A 663 3.68 -2.83 -14.52
N GLU A 664 3.57 -2.56 -13.23
CA GLU A 664 2.43 -2.95 -12.40
C GLU A 664 1.35 -1.88 -12.28
N CYS A 665 1.71 -0.61 -12.48
CA CYS A 665 0.80 0.53 -12.39
C CYS A 665 1.01 1.46 -13.57
N CYS A 666 -0.07 1.91 -14.21
CA CYS A 666 0.01 2.94 -15.24
C CYS A 666 0.28 4.35 -14.65
N GLY A 667 0.00 4.55 -13.36
CA GLY A 667 0.13 5.83 -12.65
C GLY A 667 -1.14 6.68 -12.60
N MET A 668 -2.17 6.39 -13.40
CA MET A 668 -3.41 7.20 -13.42
C MET A 668 -4.36 6.91 -12.26
N ALA A 669 -4.63 5.62 -11.98
CA ALA A 669 -5.44 5.14 -10.87
C ALA A 669 -6.74 5.95 -10.61
N GLY A 670 -7.65 5.97 -11.60
CA GLY A 670 -8.90 6.70 -11.52
C GLY A 670 -8.71 8.21 -11.47
N SER A 671 -9.29 8.86 -10.46
CA SER A 671 -9.21 10.31 -10.30
C SER A 671 -7.84 10.81 -9.82
N PHE A 672 -6.98 9.94 -9.30
CA PHE A 672 -5.69 10.33 -8.73
C PHE A 672 -4.84 11.13 -9.73
N GLY A 673 -4.65 10.60 -10.94
CA GLY A 673 -3.87 11.25 -11.98
C GLY A 673 -4.49 12.53 -12.54
N TYR A 674 -5.79 12.76 -12.33
CA TYR A 674 -6.46 14.00 -12.68
C TYR A 674 -6.19 15.14 -11.70
N LYS A 675 -5.87 14.84 -10.44
CA LYS A 675 -5.66 15.86 -9.41
C LYS A 675 -4.34 16.59 -9.66
N SER A 676 -4.40 17.92 -9.68
CA SER A 676 -3.25 18.80 -9.91
C SER A 676 -2.06 18.56 -8.99
N GLU A 677 -2.36 18.14 -7.76
CA GLU A 677 -1.41 17.82 -6.69
C GLU A 677 -0.56 16.58 -7.01
N TYR A 678 -1.11 15.68 -7.82
CA TYR A 678 -0.54 14.36 -8.08
C TYR A 678 -0.24 14.12 -9.57
N TYR A 679 -0.49 15.11 -10.44
CA TYR A 679 -0.28 14.96 -11.88
C TYR A 679 1.14 14.50 -12.21
N GLU A 680 2.15 15.14 -11.64
CA GLU A 680 3.55 14.84 -11.98
C GLU A 680 3.97 13.47 -11.46
N LEU A 681 3.55 13.11 -10.25
CA LEU A 681 3.73 11.76 -9.72
C LEU A 681 3.03 10.71 -10.59
N SER A 682 1.82 10.99 -11.04
CA SER A 682 1.07 10.10 -11.94
C SER A 682 1.78 9.88 -13.27
N VAL A 683 2.39 10.93 -13.84
CA VAL A 683 3.20 10.84 -15.06
C VAL A 683 4.50 10.10 -14.80
N ASP A 684 5.16 10.36 -13.68
CA ASP A 684 6.44 9.75 -13.30
C ASP A 684 6.29 8.24 -13.07
N VAL A 685 5.26 7.80 -12.35
CA VAL A 685 4.89 6.37 -12.21
C VAL A 685 4.63 5.73 -13.58
N GLY A 686 3.98 6.46 -14.50
CA GLY A 686 3.72 5.98 -15.85
C GLY A 686 4.94 5.96 -16.78
N SER A 687 6.05 6.60 -16.41
CA SER A 687 7.22 6.76 -17.27
C SER A 687 7.93 5.44 -17.55
N GLU A 688 7.91 4.50 -16.59
CA GLU A 688 8.48 3.17 -16.77
C GLU A 688 7.72 2.38 -17.85
N LEU A 689 6.38 2.42 -17.77
CA LEU A 689 5.50 1.82 -18.76
C LEU A 689 5.67 2.48 -20.14
N GLN A 690 5.79 3.81 -20.17
CA GLN A 690 6.10 4.55 -21.39
C GLN A 690 7.42 4.08 -22.01
N GLY A 691 8.47 3.92 -21.21
CA GLY A 691 9.78 3.45 -21.65
C GLY A 691 9.71 2.06 -22.29
N GLN A 692 8.99 1.13 -21.68
CA GLN A 692 8.80 -0.22 -22.22
C GLN A 692 8.05 -0.23 -23.55
N PHE A 693 7.05 0.64 -23.72
CA PHE A 693 6.25 0.69 -24.94
C PHE A 693 6.92 1.52 -26.06
N GLN A 694 8.04 2.18 -25.77
CA GLN A 694 8.83 2.94 -26.74
C GLN A 694 10.11 2.22 -27.21
N THR A 695 10.40 1.02 -26.71
CA THR A 695 11.51 0.18 -27.19
C THR A 695 11.35 -0.14 -28.69
N ASP A 696 12.47 -0.46 -29.37
CA ASP A 696 12.42 -0.84 -30.79
C ASP A 696 11.50 -2.05 -31.06
N GLU A 697 11.31 -2.92 -30.08
CA GLU A 697 10.43 -4.08 -30.15
C GLU A 697 8.94 -3.73 -30.01
N ASN A 698 8.60 -2.73 -29.20
CA ASN A 698 7.21 -2.42 -28.83
C ASN A 698 6.63 -1.16 -29.51
N ARG A 699 7.49 -0.29 -30.01
CA ARG A 699 7.08 1.06 -30.48
C ARG A 699 6.11 1.07 -31.65
N ASP A 700 6.09 0.02 -32.47
CA ASP A 700 5.20 -0.10 -33.62
C ASP A 700 4.00 -1.04 -33.34
N ARG A 701 3.99 -1.75 -32.21
CA ARG A 701 2.92 -2.68 -31.81
C ARG A 701 1.65 -1.94 -31.42
N THR A 702 0.49 -2.54 -31.65
CA THR A 702 -0.79 -1.96 -31.19
C THR A 702 -0.83 -1.90 -29.67
N VAL A 703 -1.12 -0.73 -29.09
CA VAL A 703 -1.13 -0.54 -27.64
C VAL A 703 -2.48 -0.94 -27.07
N VAL A 704 -2.46 -1.84 -26.09
CA VAL A 704 -3.65 -2.45 -25.50
C VAL A 704 -3.61 -2.37 -23.98
N ALA A 705 -4.73 -2.01 -23.35
CA ALA A 705 -4.86 -2.06 -21.91
C ALA A 705 -6.28 -2.43 -21.45
N SER A 706 -6.39 -3.14 -20.32
CA SER A 706 -7.67 -3.71 -19.83
C SER A 706 -8.55 -2.77 -19.03
N GLY A 707 -8.13 -1.52 -18.76
CA GLY A 707 -8.90 -0.63 -17.90
C GLY A 707 -8.89 0.81 -18.39
N THR A 708 -9.96 1.53 -18.07
CA THR A 708 -10.21 2.91 -18.52
C THR A 708 -9.04 3.84 -18.20
N SER A 709 -8.59 3.85 -16.94
CA SER A 709 -7.51 4.73 -16.51
C SER A 709 -6.18 4.40 -17.17
N CYS A 710 -5.91 3.12 -17.46
CA CYS A 710 -4.70 2.70 -18.17
C CYS A 710 -4.72 3.17 -19.63
N LEU A 711 -5.88 3.07 -20.30
CA LEU A 711 -6.06 3.56 -21.67
C LEU A 711 -5.80 5.07 -21.74
N GLU A 712 -6.47 5.87 -20.89
CA GLU A 712 -6.32 7.32 -20.85
C GLU A 712 -4.87 7.77 -20.56
N GLN A 713 -4.20 7.06 -19.66
CA GLN A 713 -2.81 7.33 -19.33
C GLN A 713 -1.87 7.04 -20.50
N LEU A 714 -2.02 5.87 -21.14
CA LEU A 714 -1.18 5.47 -22.27
C LEU A 714 -1.44 6.35 -23.49
N ASP A 715 -2.68 6.76 -23.75
CA ASP A 715 -3.03 7.74 -24.79
C ASP A 715 -2.24 9.05 -24.56
N SER A 716 -2.25 9.54 -23.32
CA SER A 716 -1.52 10.75 -22.93
C SER A 716 0.00 10.60 -23.01
N LEU A 717 0.56 9.49 -22.52
CA LEU A 717 2.01 9.28 -22.45
C LEU A 717 2.63 8.97 -23.82
N LEU A 718 1.93 8.19 -24.65
CA LEU A 718 2.46 7.74 -25.94
C LEU A 718 2.02 8.60 -27.10
N SER A 719 0.98 9.43 -26.93
CA SER A 719 0.34 10.17 -28.04
C SER A 719 -0.09 9.23 -29.17
N ARG A 720 -0.49 8.01 -28.82
CA ARG A 720 -0.92 6.92 -29.72
C ARG A 720 -2.25 6.39 -29.20
N PRO A 721 -3.22 6.09 -30.07
CA PRO A 721 -4.50 5.55 -29.63
C PRO A 721 -4.31 4.15 -29.05
N THR A 722 -4.87 3.95 -27.87
CA THR A 722 -4.96 2.66 -27.20
C THR A 722 -6.32 1.99 -27.45
N GLN A 723 -6.36 0.67 -27.26
CA GLN A 723 -7.59 -0.12 -27.40
C GLN A 723 -7.75 -1.10 -26.25
N HIS A 724 -8.99 -1.40 -25.89
CA HIS A 724 -9.28 -2.49 -24.96
C HIS A 724 -9.10 -3.85 -25.67
N PRO A 725 -8.60 -4.91 -25.00
CA PRO A 725 -8.47 -6.25 -25.59
C PRO A 725 -9.75 -6.73 -26.29
N ILE A 726 -10.91 -6.49 -25.67
CA ILE A 726 -12.21 -6.88 -26.24
C ILE A 726 -12.50 -6.24 -27.60
N GLN A 727 -11.99 -5.04 -27.87
CA GLN A 727 -12.17 -4.34 -29.15
C GLN A 727 -11.32 -4.95 -30.26
N LEU A 728 -10.18 -5.56 -29.92
CA LEU A 728 -9.33 -6.26 -30.88
C LEU A 728 -9.99 -7.53 -31.38
N VAL A 729 -10.54 -8.33 -30.46
CA VAL A 729 -11.10 -9.64 -30.76
C VAL A 729 -12.54 -9.58 -31.28
N ALA A 730 -13.23 -8.44 -31.09
CA ALA A 730 -14.61 -8.30 -31.56
C ALA A 730 -14.71 -8.43 -33.10
N PRO A 731 -15.73 -9.14 -33.61
CA PRO A 731 -15.91 -9.31 -35.04
C PRO A 731 -16.20 -7.97 -35.74
N ARG A 732 -15.58 -7.80 -36.92
CA ARG A 732 -15.86 -6.68 -37.82
C ARG A 732 -17.19 -6.92 -38.52
N ARG A 733 -18.29 -6.42 -37.91
CA ARG A 733 -19.68 -6.36 -38.40
C ARG A 733 -20.08 -7.27 -39.56
#